data_AF-A0A7W9LHH8-F1
#
_entry.id   AF-A0A7W9LHH8-F1
#
_cell.length_a   1.000
_cell.length_b   1.000
_cell.length_c   1.000
_cell.angle_alpha   90.00
_cell.angle_beta   90.00
_cell.angle_gamma   90.00
#
_symmetry.space_group_name_H-M   'P 1'
#
loop_
_entity.id
_entity.type
_entity.pdbx_description
1 polymer ?
#
loop_
_entity_poly.entity_id
_entity_poly.type
_entity_poly.pdbx_seq_one_letter_code
_entity_poly.pdbx_strand_id
1 'polypeptide(L)'
;MGTPSSLNDDPLRRAAERARAATMGRLPEGASIYGSMPGMGTPELPMPDGLVLRPFRGVRFAVEDPAKVTSPPYDLISDADVDALLDSHPNNVVRLILPRSPRGDSSGKSPAPHRQQEPNQTPSTAPHRLSTQGEPAAMQQQESAPPTPSDAGHETRYATARNTLRAWLDTGVLVPDDVPALYVYEQSGPNVLQRGLIGDVGLADPGQRIILPHEDVMPGPITDRLALMSTTQANLEPIFLLYNGDNGTATRLVDEVASKRRPLVSAHTEDGLTHRLWAITDTSEINAINADLHDRQALIADGHHRYATYRVLQRQEHATRRSPQPEPSAPTATTPEPPTSSRAQSPTAPEAGSSVPPKALSPSAAESEPADVFKAHPLATTTTHPATTSEAEQPDATPAARPDAASDALSPPFAVEPAAQPSHPAMPSEPQASSPSGNLDPDGKPSIPEVPSATDVSGAAGGPREAGSGRSSGGGRSTPQPVVGPWDFGLALLVDSTAYPPNLQAIHRVIPGLPLAEAVAKAKGAWRVHDFGDLAQGLAALKEAAEPAFLLAGEGGTHLLTNPDPVQLARAMPPDHSDRWNSLNTSILTEFVLPKVWGMRDDEQAVRIVHHDTDAAVRLAIRTGGTAVLLKPLAVDDVLAVAAGGERVPRKSTSFGPKPRTGLVLRTFAID
;
A
#
# COMPACT_ATOMS: atom_id res chain seq x y z
N MET A 1 -56.72 -40.40 -18.69
CA MET A 1 -57.35 -39.07 -18.48
C MET A 1 -57.31 -38.78 -16.98
N GLY A 2 -57.14 -37.51 -16.57
CA GLY A 2 -57.24 -37.10 -15.15
C GLY A 2 -55.95 -36.54 -14.54
N THR A 3 -55.81 -35.21 -14.61
CA THR A 3 -55.02 -34.33 -13.72
C THR A 3 -55.74 -34.19 -12.34
N PRO A 4 -55.19 -33.63 -11.23
CA PRO A 4 -54.39 -32.37 -11.21
C PRO A 4 -53.37 -32.09 -10.06
N SER A 5 -52.74 -30.89 -10.19
CA SER A 5 -52.33 -29.94 -9.13
C SER A 5 -51.07 -30.15 -8.25
N SER A 6 -50.00 -29.45 -8.65
CA SER A 6 -49.31 -28.38 -7.89
C SER A 6 -49.23 -28.42 -6.36
N LEU A 7 -47.99 -28.38 -5.84
CA LEU A 7 -47.53 -27.45 -4.79
C LEU A 7 -46.00 -27.39 -4.75
N ASN A 8 -45.40 -26.21 -4.98
CA ASN A 8 -43.98 -25.95 -4.74
C ASN A 8 -43.80 -24.44 -4.47
N ASP A 9 -43.57 -24.05 -3.22
CA ASP A 9 -43.49 -22.64 -2.79
C ASP A 9 -42.33 -22.49 -1.80
N ASP A 10 -41.17 -22.04 -2.30
CA ASP A 10 -39.91 -21.93 -1.54
C ASP A 10 -39.67 -20.47 -1.07
N PRO A 11 -39.61 -20.21 0.25
CA PRO A 11 -39.34 -18.88 0.80
C PRO A 11 -38.01 -18.25 0.37
N LEU A 12 -36.96 -19.04 0.11
CA LEU A 12 -35.61 -18.55 -0.19
C LEU A 12 -35.58 -17.77 -1.53
N ARG A 13 -36.40 -18.18 -2.49
CA ARG A 13 -36.51 -17.50 -3.78
C ARG A 13 -37.08 -16.08 -3.66
N ARG A 14 -38.03 -15.86 -2.74
CA ARG A 14 -38.62 -14.54 -2.49
C ARG A 14 -37.65 -13.59 -1.77
N ALA A 15 -36.69 -14.11 -1.01
CA ALA A 15 -35.61 -13.31 -0.43
C ALA A 15 -34.61 -12.84 -1.51
N ALA A 16 -34.20 -13.73 -2.41
CA ALA A 16 -33.30 -13.40 -3.52
C ALA A 16 -33.92 -12.41 -4.53
N GLU A 17 -35.22 -12.51 -4.80
CA GLU A 17 -35.92 -11.59 -5.71
C GLU A 17 -36.12 -10.19 -5.08
N ARG A 18 -36.29 -10.08 -3.75
CA ARG A 18 -36.34 -8.77 -3.05
C ARG A 18 -34.99 -8.04 -3.03
N ALA A 19 -33.88 -8.77 -2.94
CA ALA A 19 -32.54 -8.17 -3.03
C ALA A 19 -32.22 -7.63 -4.45
N ARG A 20 -32.86 -8.16 -5.50
CA ARG A 20 -32.66 -7.72 -6.90
C ARG A 20 -33.54 -6.55 -7.33
N ALA A 21 -34.59 -6.20 -6.59
CA ALA A 21 -35.53 -5.13 -6.95
C ALA A 21 -35.13 -3.72 -6.44
N ALA A 22 -34.07 -3.60 -5.64
CA ALA A 22 -33.66 -2.33 -5.01
C ALA A 22 -32.61 -1.51 -5.79
N THR A 23 -32.11 -2.03 -6.93
CA THR A 23 -30.94 -1.45 -7.64
C THR A 23 -31.28 -0.98 -9.06
N MET A 24 -32.34 -0.17 -9.21
CA MET A 24 -32.55 0.64 -10.43
C MET A 24 -33.11 2.03 -10.12
N GLY A 25 -32.19 2.98 -9.92
CA GLY A 25 -32.44 4.42 -9.99
C GLY A 25 -31.22 5.08 -10.64
N ARG A 26 -31.39 5.74 -11.79
CA ARG A 26 -30.29 6.43 -12.50
C ARG A 26 -29.75 7.59 -11.66
N LEU A 27 -28.42 7.69 -11.57
CA LEU A 27 -27.72 8.92 -11.19
C LEU A 27 -27.44 9.76 -12.45
N PRO A 28 -27.52 11.10 -12.40
CA PRO A 28 -26.99 11.98 -13.44
C PRO A 28 -25.46 12.13 -13.31
N GLU A 29 -24.79 12.40 -14.42
CA GLU A 29 -23.33 12.61 -14.47
C GLU A 29 -22.93 14.00 -13.97
N GLY A 30 -21.76 14.09 -13.32
CA GLY A 30 -21.02 15.35 -13.14
C GLY A 30 -21.33 16.17 -11.88
N ALA A 31 -20.74 15.79 -10.73
CA ALA A 31 -20.54 16.70 -9.60
C ALA A 31 -19.30 16.30 -8.77
N SER A 32 -18.50 17.29 -8.37
CA SER A 32 -17.33 17.10 -7.48
C SER A 32 -17.78 16.72 -6.06
N ILE A 33 -17.08 15.76 -5.43
CA ILE A 33 -17.40 15.23 -4.09
C ILE A 33 -16.40 15.66 -3.00
N TYR A 34 -16.01 16.93 -3.01
CA TYR A 34 -15.54 17.63 -1.80
C TYR A 34 -16.19 19.02 -1.72
N GLY A 35 -17.23 19.14 -0.90
CA GLY A 35 -17.95 20.37 -0.62
C GLY A 35 -18.60 20.29 0.76
N SER A 36 -18.28 21.23 1.65
CA SER A 36 -18.62 21.18 3.07
C SER A 36 -20.12 21.23 3.34
N MET A 37 -20.59 20.43 4.31
CA MET A 37 -21.86 20.65 5.02
C MET A 37 -21.63 20.51 6.54
N PRO A 38 -22.33 21.27 7.41
CA PRO A 38 -21.94 21.42 8.80
C PRO A 38 -22.78 20.59 9.79
N GLY A 39 -22.15 20.21 10.91
CA GLY A 39 -22.83 20.15 12.21
C GLY A 39 -23.86 19.04 12.46
N MET A 40 -23.46 17.77 12.32
CA MET A 40 -24.14 16.64 12.97
C MET A 40 -23.09 15.78 13.69
N GLY A 41 -23.11 15.78 15.02
CA GLY A 41 -22.12 15.07 15.83
C GLY A 41 -22.18 13.56 15.63
N THR A 42 -21.03 12.95 15.34
CA THR A 42 -20.85 11.50 15.33
C THR A 42 -20.88 10.97 16.77
N PRO A 43 -21.75 10.00 17.11
CA PRO A 43 -21.73 9.39 18.44
C PRO A 43 -20.50 8.49 18.58
N GLU A 44 -19.73 8.76 19.65
CA GLU A 44 -18.50 8.06 20.02
C GLU A 44 -18.67 6.54 20.05
N LEU A 45 -17.71 5.87 19.41
CA LEU A 45 -17.26 4.55 19.82
C LEU A 45 -15.90 4.75 20.50
N PRO A 46 -15.42 3.82 21.36
CA PRO A 46 -14.12 3.91 22.01
C PRO A 46 -13.06 3.54 20.99
N MET A 47 -12.85 4.47 20.06
CA MET A 47 -11.76 4.44 19.11
C MET A 47 -10.45 4.61 19.90
N PRO A 48 -9.33 4.03 19.45
CA PRO A 48 -8.02 4.45 19.92
C PRO A 48 -7.87 5.96 19.74
N ASP A 49 -7.53 6.66 20.82
CA ASP A 49 -7.13 8.06 20.85
C ASP A 49 -5.65 8.27 20.51
N GLY A 50 -4.91 7.19 20.28
CA GLY A 50 -3.52 7.15 19.83
C GLY A 50 -3.18 5.91 19.01
N LEU A 51 -1.91 5.77 18.61
CA LEU A 51 -1.40 4.57 17.92
C LEU A 51 -1.25 3.41 18.92
N VAL A 52 -2.08 2.38 18.76
CA VAL A 52 -2.14 1.22 19.66
C VAL A 52 -1.97 -0.09 18.88
N LEU A 53 -1.22 -1.03 19.46
CA LEU A 53 -1.13 -2.42 19.04
C LEU A 53 -1.68 -3.33 20.15
N ARG A 54 -2.81 -3.99 19.88
CA ARG A 54 -3.39 -4.98 20.78
C ARG A 54 -2.77 -6.37 20.52
N PRO A 55 -2.47 -7.17 21.56
CA PRO A 55 -2.09 -8.57 21.36
C PRO A 55 -3.24 -9.39 20.79
N PHE A 56 -2.93 -10.37 19.93
CA PHE A 56 -3.92 -11.25 19.30
C PHE A 56 -3.45 -12.71 19.32
N ARG A 57 -4.39 -13.65 19.18
CA ARG A 57 -4.06 -15.07 18.98
C ARG A 57 -3.58 -15.26 17.54
N GLY A 58 -2.27 -15.26 17.35
CA GLY A 58 -1.67 -15.56 16.06
C GLY A 58 -1.89 -17.01 15.67
N VAL A 59 -2.04 -17.25 14.37
CA VAL A 59 -2.14 -18.58 13.77
C VAL A 59 -0.90 -18.81 12.92
N ARG A 60 -0.18 -19.90 13.16
CA ARG A 60 1.14 -20.18 12.56
C ARG A 60 1.16 -21.59 11.96
N PHE A 61 1.99 -21.80 10.94
CA PHE A 61 2.18 -23.14 10.38
C PHE A 61 2.94 -24.06 11.34
N ALA A 62 2.41 -25.26 11.57
CA ALA A 62 3.09 -26.33 12.29
C ALA A 62 3.86 -27.23 11.30
N VAL A 63 4.98 -26.70 10.79
CA VAL A 63 5.86 -27.41 9.85
C VAL A 63 7.34 -27.29 10.26
N GLU A 64 8.16 -28.25 9.86
CA GLU A 64 9.61 -28.23 10.12
C GLU A 64 10.34 -27.10 9.39
N ASP A 65 9.89 -26.77 8.18
CA ASP A 65 10.48 -25.74 7.33
C ASP A 65 9.42 -24.66 6.98
N PRO A 66 9.34 -23.59 7.78
CA PRO A 66 8.42 -22.49 7.54
C PRO A 66 8.68 -21.78 6.20
N ALA A 67 9.88 -21.91 5.60
CA ALA A 67 10.20 -21.22 4.35
C ALA A 67 9.49 -21.81 3.14
N LYS A 68 9.07 -23.09 3.19
CA LYS A 68 8.28 -23.73 2.11
C LYS A 68 6.80 -23.35 2.11
N VAL A 69 6.26 -22.94 3.26
CA VAL A 69 4.84 -22.59 3.43
C VAL A 69 4.55 -21.09 3.35
N THR A 70 5.58 -20.26 3.33
CA THR A 70 5.46 -18.79 3.32
C THR A 70 5.87 -18.19 1.96
N SER A 71 5.43 -16.98 1.67
CA SER A 71 5.62 -16.33 0.36
C SER A 71 6.00 -14.85 0.52
N PRO A 72 6.51 -14.18 -0.54
CA PRO A 72 6.41 -12.72 -0.64
C PRO A 72 4.95 -12.24 -0.44
N PRO A 73 4.72 -10.94 -0.17
CA PRO A 73 3.38 -10.37 -0.16
C PRO A 73 2.75 -10.44 -1.56
N TYR A 74 1.42 -10.52 -1.62
CA TYR A 74 0.67 -10.80 -2.85
C TYR A 74 0.97 -9.88 -4.05
N ASP A 75 1.41 -8.65 -3.82
CA ASP A 75 1.66 -7.64 -4.84
C ASP A 75 3.06 -7.75 -5.49
N LEU A 76 3.94 -8.60 -4.93
CA LEU A 76 5.26 -8.92 -5.47
C LEU A 76 5.33 -10.28 -6.19
N ILE A 77 4.24 -11.05 -6.25
CA ILE A 77 4.21 -12.38 -6.86
C ILE A 77 3.63 -12.27 -8.28
N SER A 78 4.38 -12.65 -9.31
CA SER A 78 3.83 -12.75 -10.68
C SER A 78 2.97 -14.00 -10.87
N ASP A 79 2.16 -14.06 -11.92
CA ASP A 79 1.33 -15.25 -12.21
C ASP A 79 2.14 -16.55 -12.33
N ALA A 80 3.38 -16.48 -12.83
CA ALA A 80 4.28 -17.62 -12.93
C ALA A 80 4.86 -18.02 -11.56
N ASP A 81 5.18 -17.03 -10.72
CA ASP A 81 5.67 -17.28 -9.35
C ASP A 81 4.57 -17.86 -8.46
N VAL A 82 3.29 -17.49 -8.68
CA VAL A 82 2.15 -18.15 -8.01
C VAL A 82 2.14 -19.64 -8.31
N ASP A 83 2.23 -20.03 -9.58
CA ASP A 83 2.19 -21.44 -9.97
C ASP A 83 3.42 -22.20 -9.40
N ALA A 84 4.62 -21.60 -9.41
CA ALA A 84 5.81 -22.17 -8.76
C ALA A 84 5.66 -22.33 -7.24
N LEU A 85 5.05 -21.36 -6.54
CA LEU A 85 4.76 -21.45 -5.10
C LEU A 85 3.65 -22.46 -4.78
N LEU A 86 2.70 -22.68 -5.69
CA LEU A 86 1.68 -23.71 -5.56
C LEU A 86 2.28 -25.12 -5.67
N ASP A 87 3.23 -25.31 -6.59
CA ASP A 87 3.90 -26.58 -6.84
C ASP A 87 5.01 -26.89 -5.81
N SER A 88 5.64 -25.87 -5.21
CA SER A 88 6.72 -26.06 -4.23
C SER A 88 6.26 -26.68 -2.90
N HIS A 89 5.03 -26.38 -2.45
CA HIS A 89 4.48 -26.99 -1.25
C HIS A 89 2.93 -27.01 -1.23
N PRO A 90 2.28 -28.14 -0.85
CA PRO A 90 0.82 -28.22 -0.79
C PRO A 90 0.19 -27.23 0.21
N ASN A 91 0.96 -26.81 1.22
CA ASN A 91 0.49 -25.91 2.27
C ASN A 91 1.03 -24.47 2.11
N ASN A 92 1.49 -24.05 0.92
CA ASN A 92 1.99 -22.69 0.72
C ASN A 92 0.85 -21.65 0.83
N VAL A 93 1.08 -20.61 1.64
CA VAL A 93 0.15 -19.52 1.95
C VAL A 93 -0.37 -18.77 0.72
N VAL A 94 0.32 -18.84 -0.43
CA VAL A 94 -0.18 -18.30 -1.71
C VAL A 94 -1.61 -18.78 -2.03
N ARG A 95 -1.97 -19.99 -1.60
CA ARG A 95 -3.32 -20.58 -1.73
C ARG A 95 -4.41 -19.78 -1.01
N LEU A 96 -4.06 -18.98 -0.01
CA LEU A 96 -4.98 -18.12 0.74
C LEU A 96 -4.99 -16.68 0.22
N ILE A 97 -3.83 -16.12 -0.15
CA ILE A 97 -3.68 -14.69 -0.51
C ILE A 97 -3.89 -14.38 -2.00
N LEU A 98 -3.64 -15.37 -2.87
CA LEU A 98 -3.86 -15.34 -4.32
C LEU A 98 -4.58 -16.62 -4.76
N PRO A 99 -5.79 -16.92 -4.23
CA PRO A 99 -6.49 -18.14 -4.55
C PRO A 99 -6.87 -18.18 -6.03
N ARG A 100 -6.45 -19.24 -6.72
CA ARG A 100 -6.89 -19.56 -8.08
C ARG A 100 -8.29 -20.19 -8.02
N SER A 101 -9.12 -19.95 -9.03
CA SER A 101 -10.33 -20.74 -9.23
C SER A 101 -9.94 -22.20 -9.48
N PRO A 102 -10.71 -23.19 -8.98
CA PRO A 102 -10.49 -24.59 -9.34
C PRO A 102 -10.47 -24.74 -10.86
N ARG A 103 -9.42 -25.36 -11.41
CA ARG A 103 -9.42 -25.79 -12.82
C ARG A 103 -10.56 -26.80 -12.94
N GLY A 104 -11.62 -26.46 -13.68
CA GLY A 104 -12.75 -27.36 -13.88
C GLY A 104 -12.27 -28.62 -14.58
N ASP A 105 -12.72 -29.79 -14.11
CA ASP A 105 -12.40 -31.09 -14.71
C ASP A 105 -12.99 -31.18 -16.14
N SER A 106 -12.24 -30.68 -17.13
CA SER A 106 -12.43 -31.07 -18.52
C SER A 106 -11.90 -32.49 -18.69
N SER A 107 -12.75 -33.47 -18.38
CA SER A 107 -12.43 -34.88 -18.45
C SER A 107 -11.92 -35.28 -19.85
N GLY A 108 -10.66 -35.70 -19.93
CA GLY A 108 -10.15 -36.55 -20.99
C GLY A 108 -9.62 -35.87 -22.25
N LYS A 109 -8.34 -35.45 -22.21
CA LYS A 109 -7.29 -35.84 -23.19
C LYS A 109 -5.92 -35.29 -22.79
N SER A 110 -5.02 -36.16 -22.33
CA SER A 110 -3.59 -35.84 -22.28
C SER A 110 -3.03 -35.73 -23.70
N PRO A 111 -2.29 -34.66 -24.05
CA PRO A 111 -1.32 -34.72 -25.13
C PRO A 111 -0.08 -35.47 -24.61
N ALA A 112 0.36 -36.51 -25.33
CA ALA A 112 1.63 -37.16 -25.06
C ALA A 112 2.81 -36.23 -25.43
N PRO A 113 4.00 -36.39 -24.82
CA PRO A 113 5.12 -35.49 -25.07
C PRO A 113 5.73 -35.72 -26.46
N HIS A 114 5.70 -34.71 -27.32
CA HIS A 114 6.38 -34.77 -28.61
C HIS A 114 7.86 -34.38 -28.49
N ARG A 115 8.73 -35.30 -28.95
CA ARG A 115 10.17 -35.08 -29.08
C ARG A 115 10.50 -34.00 -30.10
N GLN A 116 11.62 -33.34 -29.87
CA GLN A 116 12.33 -32.50 -30.84
C GLN A 116 12.61 -33.25 -32.14
N GLN A 117 12.38 -32.60 -33.29
CA GLN A 117 13.19 -32.74 -34.51
C GLN A 117 12.82 -31.65 -35.55
N GLU A 118 13.81 -30.84 -35.88
CA GLU A 118 13.92 -30.04 -37.12
C GLU A 118 14.95 -30.71 -38.06
N PRO A 119 15.17 -30.24 -39.30
CA PRO A 119 14.23 -29.69 -40.29
C PRO A 119 14.45 -30.30 -41.71
N ASN A 120 13.55 -30.09 -42.68
CA ASN A 120 13.96 -29.79 -44.09
C ASN A 120 12.85 -29.46 -45.12
N GLN A 121 13.25 -28.60 -46.07
CA GLN A 121 12.90 -28.55 -47.52
C GLN A 121 11.45 -28.28 -48.01
N THR A 122 11.27 -27.03 -48.49
CA THR A 122 10.57 -26.65 -49.74
C THR A 122 11.15 -27.36 -50.99
N PRO A 123 10.47 -27.47 -52.17
CA PRO A 123 9.72 -26.37 -52.83
C PRO A 123 8.51 -26.72 -53.76
N SER A 124 7.95 -25.67 -54.39
CA SER A 124 7.16 -25.69 -55.65
C SER A 124 5.68 -26.15 -55.55
N THR A 125 4.69 -25.67 -56.32
CA THR A 125 4.65 -24.75 -57.50
C THR A 125 3.29 -23.99 -57.53
N ALA A 126 3.23 -22.80 -58.14
CA ALA A 126 1.99 -22.04 -58.43
C ALA A 126 1.38 -22.45 -59.81
N PRO A 127 0.39 -21.74 -60.42
CA PRO A 127 -0.53 -20.69 -59.95
C PRO A 127 -2.01 -20.93 -60.37
N HIS A 128 -2.96 -20.02 -60.04
CA HIS A 128 -4.01 -19.62 -61.01
C HIS A 128 -4.66 -18.24 -60.74
N ARG A 129 -4.79 -17.48 -61.85
CA ARG A 129 -5.48 -16.20 -62.11
C ARG A 129 -7.02 -16.37 -62.16
N LEU A 130 -7.93 -15.37 -62.14
CA LEU A 130 -7.97 -13.90 -61.90
C LEU A 130 -9.48 -13.49 -61.79
N SER A 131 -9.78 -12.23 -61.44
CA SER A 131 -11.06 -11.49 -61.71
C SER A 131 -12.27 -11.74 -60.77
N THR A 132 -13.15 -10.77 -60.43
CA THR A 132 -13.19 -9.30 -60.58
C THR A 132 -14.29 -8.68 -59.68
N GLN A 133 -14.06 -7.45 -59.20
CA GLN A 133 -15.03 -6.39 -58.83
C GLN A 133 -16.13 -6.61 -57.76
N GLY A 134 -16.19 -5.65 -56.83
CA GLY A 134 -17.29 -5.40 -55.89
C GLY A 134 -16.91 -4.30 -54.89
N GLU A 135 -17.55 -3.13 -54.95
CA GLU A 135 -17.30 -1.98 -54.06
C GLU A 135 -17.90 -2.16 -52.65
N PRO A 136 -17.45 -1.40 -51.63
CA PRO A 136 -17.59 -1.80 -50.24
C PRO A 136 -18.95 -1.42 -49.61
N ALA A 137 -19.60 -2.39 -48.99
CA ALA A 137 -20.69 -2.15 -48.04
C ALA A 137 -20.12 -1.92 -46.64
N ALA A 138 -20.45 -0.78 -46.02
CA ALA A 138 -20.06 -0.49 -44.64
C ALA A 138 -20.75 -1.46 -43.67
N MET A 139 -19.98 -2.35 -43.05
CA MET A 139 -20.47 -3.25 -42.01
C MET A 139 -19.89 -2.81 -40.67
N GLN A 140 -20.74 -2.21 -39.83
CA GLN A 140 -20.40 -1.86 -38.46
C GLN A 140 -20.11 -3.16 -37.70
N GLN A 141 -18.83 -3.45 -37.46
CA GLN A 141 -18.48 -4.47 -36.47
C GLN A 141 -18.76 -3.86 -35.10
N GLN A 142 -19.78 -4.37 -34.43
CA GLN A 142 -19.97 -4.11 -33.01
C GLN A 142 -18.75 -4.66 -32.28
N GLU A 143 -17.89 -3.76 -31.84
CA GLU A 143 -16.77 -4.04 -30.97
C GLU A 143 -17.34 -4.51 -29.62
N SER A 144 -17.48 -5.83 -29.48
CA SER A 144 -18.01 -6.46 -28.27
C SER A 144 -17.05 -6.16 -27.12
N ALA A 145 -17.53 -5.41 -26.13
CA ALA A 145 -16.76 -5.09 -24.93
C ALA A 145 -16.14 -6.37 -24.33
N PRO A 146 -14.90 -6.30 -23.79
CA PRO A 146 -14.27 -7.45 -23.15
C PRO A 146 -15.17 -7.94 -22.00
N PRO A 147 -15.32 -9.27 -21.82
CA PRO A 147 -16.21 -9.81 -20.81
C PRO A 147 -15.76 -9.37 -19.42
N THR A 148 -16.64 -8.72 -18.68
CA THR A 148 -16.46 -8.50 -17.24
C THR A 148 -16.23 -9.85 -16.56
N PRO A 149 -15.16 -10.02 -15.75
CA PRO A 149 -14.97 -11.26 -14.98
C PRO A 149 -16.20 -11.47 -14.09
N SER A 150 -16.83 -12.63 -14.19
CA SER A 150 -18.11 -12.88 -13.53
C SER A 150 -17.93 -13.05 -12.02
N ASP A 151 -18.84 -12.46 -11.23
CA ASP A 151 -18.84 -12.56 -9.77
C ASP A 151 -18.77 -14.00 -9.26
N ALA A 152 -19.39 -14.94 -9.99
CA ALA A 152 -19.35 -16.37 -9.71
C ALA A 152 -17.92 -16.96 -9.68
N GLY A 153 -17.01 -16.44 -10.52
CA GLY A 153 -15.60 -16.84 -10.50
C GLY A 153 -14.86 -16.35 -9.25
N HIS A 154 -15.18 -15.16 -8.78
CA HIS A 154 -14.64 -14.59 -7.53
C HIS A 154 -15.18 -15.32 -6.30
N GLU A 155 -16.49 -15.54 -6.23
CA GLU A 155 -17.12 -16.27 -5.13
C GLU A 155 -16.54 -17.70 -5.00
N THR A 156 -16.34 -18.40 -6.12
CA THR A 156 -15.77 -19.75 -6.13
C THR A 156 -14.34 -19.78 -5.58
N ARG A 157 -13.43 -18.91 -6.04
CA ARG A 157 -12.02 -18.92 -5.58
C ARG A 157 -11.86 -18.51 -4.12
N TYR A 158 -12.65 -17.55 -3.63
CA TYR A 158 -12.58 -17.14 -2.21
C TYR A 158 -13.24 -18.16 -1.28
N ALA A 159 -14.29 -18.86 -1.74
CA ALA A 159 -14.81 -20.02 -1.04
C ALA A 159 -13.75 -21.14 -0.94
N THR A 160 -12.94 -21.37 -1.98
CA THR A 160 -11.77 -22.27 -1.91
C THR A 160 -10.79 -21.80 -0.83
N ALA A 161 -10.36 -20.53 -0.82
CA ALA A 161 -9.45 -20.00 0.21
C ALA A 161 -9.97 -20.21 1.64
N ARG A 162 -11.25 -19.89 1.89
CA ARG A 162 -11.90 -20.13 3.20
C ARG A 162 -11.91 -21.61 3.58
N ASN A 163 -12.25 -22.49 2.63
CA ASN A 163 -12.30 -23.92 2.88
C ASN A 163 -10.90 -24.49 3.14
N THR A 164 -9.86 -24.01 2.45
CA THR A 164 -8.45 -24.35 2.69
C THR A 164 -7.99 -23.87 4.06
N LEU A 165 -8.29 -22.62 4.44
CA LEU A 165 -7.96 -22.08 5.77
C LEU A 165 -8.58 -22.92 6.90
N ARG A 166 -9.88 -23.26 6.79
CA ARG A 166 -10.56 -24.14 7.75
C ARG A 166 -9.96 -25.52 7.79
N ALA A 167 -9.77 -26.17 6.63
CA ALA A 167 -9.15 -27.49 6.58
C ALA A 167 -7.73 -27.50 7.19
N TRP A 168 -6.94 -26.44 7.03
CA TRP A 168 -5.63 -26.34 7.65
C TRP A 168 -5.69 -26.16 9.17
N LEU A 169 -6.69 -25.45 9.70
CA LEU A 169 -6.95 -25.38 11.14
C LEU A 169 -7.41 -26.74 11.69
N ASP A 170 -8.42 -27.36 11.05
CA ASP A 170 -9.01 -28.64 11.46
C ASP A 170 -7.99 -29.81 11.45
N THR A 171 -7.01 -29.76 10.55
CA THR A 171 -5.95 -30.78 10.41
C THR A 171 -4.65 -30.43 11.12
N GLY A 172 -4.57 -29.28 11.82
CA GLY A 172 -3.37 -28.86 12.55
C GLY A 172 -2.19 -28.43 11.68
N VAL A 173 -2.41 -28.16 10.38
CA VAL A 173 -1.42 -27.52 9.50
C VAL A 173 -1.16 -26.08 9.94
N LEU A 174 -2.24 -25.38 10.31
CA LEU A 174 -2.22 -24.09 10.97
C LEU A 174 -2.68 -24.28 12.41
N VAL A 175 -1.92 -23.77 13.38
CA VAL A 175 -2.20 -23.91 14.81
C VAL A 175 -2.29 -22.51 15.44
N PRO A 176 -3.36 -22.19 16.19
CA PRO A 176 -3.43 -20.96 16.98
C PRO A 176 -2.50 -21.02 18.20
N ASP A 177 -1.94 -19.87 18.56
CA ASP A 177 -1.17 -19.73 19.80
C ASP A 177 -2.06 -19.78 21.05
N ASP A 178 -1.56 -20.44 22.10
CA ASP A 178 -2.26 -20.70 23.37
C ASP A 178 -2.71 -19.43 24.11
N VAL A 179 -2.01 -18.32 23.88
CA VAL A 179 -2.30 -17.00 24.47
C VAL A 179 -2.16 -15.89 23.41
N PRO A 180 -2.90 -14.78 23.53
CA PRO A 180 -2.66 -13.60 22.71
C PRO A 180 -1.26 -13.01 22.94
N ALA A 181 -0.61 -12.54 21.87
CA ALA A 181 0.70 -11.89 21.94
C ALA A 181 0.79 -10.68 20.98
N LEU A 182 1.73 -9.79 21.26
CA LEU A 182 2.39 -9.01 20.20
C LEU A 182 3.57 -9.82 19.69
N TYR A 183 3.87 -9.75 18.39
CA TYR A 183 4.95 -10.54 17.81
C TYR A 183 6.09 -9.64 17.35
N VAL A 184 7.32 -9.91 17.78
CA VAL A 184 8.49 -9.28 17.15
C VAL A 184 8.79 -10.04 15.87
N TYR A 185 8.89 -9.30 14.77
CA TYR A 185 9.34 -9.80 13.47
C TYR A 185 10.72 -9.25 13.15
N GLU A 186 11.63 -10.12 12.69
CA GLU A 186 12.93 -9.74 12.12
C GLU A 186 13.02 -10.28 10.69
N GLN A 187 13.58 -9.48 9.80
CA GLN A 187 14.10 -9.90 8.52
C GLN A 187 15.56 -9.47 8.42
N SER A 188 16.47 -10.42 8.23
CA SER A 188 17.91 -10.20 8.20
C SER A 188 18.58 -10.88 7.00
N GLY A 189 19.69 -10.31 6.52
CA GLY A 189 20.46 -10.80 5.38
C GLY A 189 21.71 -9.94 5.14
N PRO A 190 22.48 -10.18 4.06
CA PRO A 190 23.81 -9.58 3.87
C PRO A 190 23.88 -8.05 3.96
N ASN A 191 22.83 -7.35 3.50
CA ASN A 191 22.73 -5.89 3.53
C ASN A 191 21.36 -5.41 4.07
N VAL A 192 20.70 -6.23 4.91
CA VAL A 192 19.38 -5.91 5.43
C VAL A 192 19.23 -6.38 6.87
N LEU A 193 18.73 -5.50 7.71
CA LEU A 193 18.15 -5.82 9.01
C LEU A 193 16.95 -4.90 9.19
N GLN A 194 15.77 -5.48 9.38
CA GLN A 194 14.55 -4.77 9.74
C GLN A 194 13.89 -5.52 10.88
N ARG A 195 13.52 -4.82 11.96
CA ARG A 195 12.67 -5.36 13.01
C ARG A 195 11.44 -4.50 13.26
N GLY A 196 10.37 -5.14 13.71
CA GLY A 196 9.14 -4.44 14.08
C GLY A 196 8.18 -5.31 14.87
N LEU A 197 7.05 -4.72 15.25
CA LEU A 197 5.97 -5.35 16.01
C LEU A 197 4.81 -5.71 15.09
N ILE A 198 4.36 -6.96 15.10
CA ILE A 198 3.11 -7.40 14.49
C ILE A 198 2.03 -7.47 15.57
N GLY A 199 0.89 -6.82 15.31
CA GLY A 199 -0.23 -6.74 16.24
C GLY A 199 -1.54 -6.31 15.58
N ASP A 200 -2.61 -6.31 16.36
CA ASP A 200 -3.90 -5.71 16.02
C ASP A 200 -3.78 -4.18 16.14
N VAL A 201 -3.52 -3.47 15.04
CA VAL A 201 -3.48 -2.00 15.04
C VAL A 201 -4.89 -1.44 15.11
N GLY A 202 -5.11 -0.51 16.04
CA GLY A 202 -6.40 0.15 16.21
C GLY A 202 -6.74 1.07 15.03
N LEU A 203 -7.93 0.89 14.45
CA LEU A 203 -8.39 1.68 13.30
C LEU A 203 -9.10 2.94 13.78
N ALA A 204 -8.36 3.96 14.19
CA ALA A 204 -8.86 5.26 14.64
C ALA A 204 -9.60 6.08 13.54
N ASP A 205 -10.12 7.27 13.86
CA ASP A 205 -10.71 8.16 12.84
C ASP A 205 -9.62 8.76 11.94
N PRO A 206 -9.72 8.70 10.59
CA PRO A 206 -8.79 9.36 9.68
C PRO A 206 -8.57 10.86 9.95
N GLY A 207 -9.57 11.55 10.51
CA GLY A 207 -9.44 12.94 10.95
C GLY A 207 -8.43 13.16 12.07
N GLN A 208 -8.16 12.14 12.90
CA GLN A 208 -7.12 12.17 13.94
C GLN A 208 -5.71 11.97 13.38
N ARG A 209 -5.56 11.56 12.10
CA ARG A 209 -4.27 11.38 11.42
C ARG A 209 -3.28 10.45 12.14
N ILE A 210 -3.75 9.48 12.93
CA ILE A 210 -2.89 8.51 13.64
C ILE A 210 -2.21 7.56 12.64
N ILE A 211 -2.95 7.08 11.63
CA ILE A 211 -2.41 6.32 10.50
C ILE A 211 -2.45 7.21 9.26
N LEU A 212 -1.30 7.39 8.61
CA LEU A 212 -1.06 8.32 7.51
C LEU A 212 -0.95 7.54 6.17
N PRO A 213 -2.02 7.45 5.36
CA PRO A 213 -1.91 7.03 3.97
C PRO A 213 -1.24 8.11 3.11
N HIS A 214 -0.32 7.72 2.23
CA HIS A 214 0.34 8.63 1.28
C HIS A 214 0.05 8.34 -0.20
N GLU A 215 -0.51 7.18 -0.57
CA GLU A 215 -1.01 6.91 -1.92
C GLU A 215 -2.54 6.74 -1.92
N ASP A 216 -3.16 7.03 -3.07
CA ASP A 216 -4.58 6.76 -3.32
C ASP A 216 -4.88 5.28 -3.55
N VAL A 217 -6.13 4.90 -3.28
CA VAL A 217 -6.60 3.53 -3.35
C VAL A 217 -7.61 3.33 -4.48
N MET A 218 -7.51 2.20 -5.19
CA MET A 218 -8.33 1.91 -6.37
C MET A 218 -9.53 1.02 -5.98
N PRO A 219 -10.74 1.27 -6.52
CA PRO A 219 -11.93 0.50 -6.18
C PRO A 219 -11.82 -1.01 -6.48
N GLY A 220 -11.16 -1.40 -7.57
CA GLY A 220 -10.97 -2.80 -7.96
C GLY A 220 -10.23 -3.63 -6.90
N PRO A 221 -8.98 -3.29 -6.55
CA PRO A 221 -8.25 -3.93 -5.45
C PRO A 221 -9.00 -3.93 -4.11
N ILE A 222 -9.68 -2.84 -3.74
CA ILE A 222 -10.51 -2.81 -2.51
C ILE A 222 -11.60 -3.89 -2.58
N THR A 223 -12.29 -4.01 -3.72
CA THR A 223 -13.39 -4.95 -3.94
C THR A 223 -12.91 -6.40 -3.87
N ASP A 224 -11.78 -6.70 -4.53
CA ASP A 224 -11.11 -8.00 -4.50
C ASP A 224 -10.70 -8.39 -3.06
N ARG A 225 -9.98 -7.50 -2.36
CA ARG A 225 -9.54 -7.75 -0.98
C ARG A 225 -10.73 -7.83 -0.01
N LEU A 226 -11.79 -7.04 -0.21
CA LEU A 226 -13.02 -7.08 0.59
C LEU A 226 -13.70 -8.44 0.48
N ALA A 227 -13.89 -8.94 -0.74
CA ALA A 227 -14.47 -10.26 -0.97
C ALA A 227 -13.62 -11.40 -0.39
N LEU A 228 -12.28 -11.32 -0.52
CA LEU A 228 -11.38 -12.29 0.10
C LEU A 228 -11.47 -12.28 1.64
N MET A 229 -11.32 -11.10 2.26
CA MET A 229 -11.29 -10.95 3.72
C MET A 229 -12.64 -11.27 4.37
N SER A 230 -13.75 -10.86 3.76
CA SER A 230 -15.10 -11.19 4.24
C SER A 230 -15.45 -12.68 4.07
N THR A 231 -14.97 -13.34 3.01
CA THR A 231 -15.23 -14.77 2.81
C THR A 231 -14.37 -15.64 3.72
N THR A 232 -13.10 -15.29 3.92
CA THR A 232 -12.17 -16.02 4.79
C THR A 232 -12.34 -15.71 6.27
N GLN A 233 -12.93 -14.55 6.61
CA GLN A 233 -12.97 -14.00 7.97
C GLN A 233 -11.56 -13.94 8.59
N ALA A 234 -10.61 -13.38 7.84
CA ALA A 234 -9.21 -13.32 8.24
C ALA A 234 -8.48 -12.06 7.75
N ASN A 235 -7.39 -11.71 8.44
CA ASN A 235 -6.34 -10.85 7.93
C ASN A 235 -5.12 -11.75 7.66
N LEU A 236 -4.94 -12.10 6.40
CA LEU A 236 -3.92 -13.05 5.96
C LEU A 236 -2.52 -12.41 5.83
N GLU A 237 -2.45 -11.08 5.76
CA GLU A 237 -1.20 -10.33 5.50
C GLU A 237 -1.23 -9.00 6.26
N PRO A 238 -0.18 -8.65 7.03
CA PRO A 238 -0.10 -7.39 7.77
C PRO A 238 0.11 -6.18 6.85
N ILE A 239 -0.63 -5.08 7.06
CA ILE A 239 -0.22 -3.79 6.47
C ILE A 239 1.15 -3.38 7.04
N PHE A 240 1.98 -2.73 6.25
CA PHE A 240 3.31 -2.31 6.67
C PHE A 240 3.28 -0.83 7.05
N LEU A 241 3.59 -0.54 8.31
CA LEU A 241 3.57 0.78 8.90
C LEU A 241 4.99 1.19 9.33
N LEU A 242 5.33 2.46 9.09
CA LEU A 242 6.55 3.10 9.57
C LEU A 242 6.18 4.19 10.58
N TYR A 243 6.87 4.24 11.70
CA TYR A 243 6.76 5.34 12.66
C TYR A 243 8.14 5.87 13.02
N ASN A 244 8.22 7.15 13.39
CA ASN A 244 9.42 7.67 14.03
C ASN A 244 9.45 7.21 15.49
N GLY A 245 10.31 6.25 15.82
CA GLY A 245 10.45 5.73 17.18
C GLY A 245 11.47 6.47 18.05
N ASP A 246 12.46 7.15 17.47
CA ASP A 246 13.53 7.87 18.18
C ASP A 246 14.18 7.00 19.29
N ASN A 247 14.48 5.74 18.97
CA ASN A 247 14.96 4.71 19.91
C ASN A 247 14.06 4.53 21.15
N GLY A 248 12.74 4.69 20.96
CA GLY A 248 11.68 4.59 21.97
C GLY A 248 11.62 3.24 22.69
N THR A 249 10.75 3.16 23.71
CA THR A 249 10.59 1.95 24.53
C THR A 249 10.14 0.75 23.71
N ALA A 250 9.29 0.96 22.70
CA ALA A 250 8.87 -0.08 21.77
C ALA A 250 10.06 -0.64 20.97
N THR A 251 10.92 0.23 20.42
CA THR A 251 12.14 -0.16 19.68
C THR A 251 13.12 -0.93 20.57
N ARG A 252 13.39 -0.43 21.79
CA ARG A 252 14.32 -1.10 22.72
C ARG A 252 13.81 -2.49 23.14
N LEU A 253 12.50 -2.66 23.35
CA LEU A 253 11.89 -3.95 23.66
C LEU A 253 11.93 -4.92 22.46
N VAL A 254 11.72 -4.44 21.23
CA VAL A 254 11.91 -5.22 20.00
C VAL A 254 13.32 -5.80 19.92
N ASP A 255 14.34 -4.99 20.18
CA ASP A 255 15.74 -5.42 20.11
C ASP A 255 16.16 -6.34 21.25
N GLU A 256 15.67 -6.06 22.47
CA GLU A 256 15.87 -6.93 23.63
C GLU A 256 15.25 -8.31 23.40
N VAL A 257 14.02 -8.38 22.90
CA VAL A 257 13.34 -9.64 22.57
C VAL A 257 14.12 -10.42 21.52
N ALA A 258 14.48 -9.79 20.40
CA ALA A 258 15.20 -10.45 19.32
C ALA A 258 16.59 -10.95 19.73
N SER A 259 17.27 -10.22 20.63
CA SER A 259 18.63 -10.56 21.08
C SER A 259 18.68 -11.54 22.25
N LYS A 260 17.67 -11.56 23.14
CA LYS A 260 17.70 -12.36 24.39
C LYS A 260 16.77 -13.58 24.38
N ARG A 261 15.72 -13.61 23.54
CA ARG A 261 14.72 -14.69 23.53
C ARG A 261 14.94 -15.67 22.37
N ARG A 262 14.49 -16.91 22.54
CA ARG A 262 14.44 -17.90 21.45
C ARG A 262 13.27 -17.58 20.51
N PRO A 263 13.46 -17.58 19.18
CA PRO A 263 12.35 -17.37 18.24
C PRO A 263 11.36 -18.55 18.25
N LEU A 264 10.09 -18.23 18.04
CA LEU A 264 8.99 -19.17 17.76
C LEU A 264 9.08 -19.76 16.35
N VAL A 265 9.55 -18.95 15.41
CA VAL A 265 9.68 -19.30 13.98
C VAL A 265 11.00 -18.76 13.47
N SER A 266 11.72 -19.57 12.69
CA SER A 266 12.90 -19.13 11.91
C SER A 266 12.79 -19.75 10.52
N ALA A 267 12.81 -18.92 9.48
CA ALA A 267 12.66 -19.32 8.09
C ALA A 267 13.82 -18.74 7.29
N HIS A 268 14.62 -19.59 6.65
CA HIS A 268 15.69 -19.16 5.73
C HIS A 268 15.24 -19.37 4.29
N THR A 269 15.42 -18.37 3.43
CA THR A 269 14.87 -18.33 2.07
C THR A 269 15.93 -18.41 0.99
N GLU A 270 15.50 -18.81 -0.21
CA GLU A 270 16.35 -18.93 -1.40
C GLU A 270 16.92 -17.59 -1.88
N ASP A 271 16.31 -16.46 -1.50
CA ASP A 271 16.85 -15.10 -1.69
C ASP A 271 17.96 -14.73 -0.68
N GLY A 272 18.37 -15.65 0.19
CA GLY A 272 19.42 -15.48 1.19
C GLY A 272 18.96 -14.79 2.48
N LEU A 273 17.67 -14.49 2.63
CA LEU A 273 17.13 -13.84 3.83
C LEU A 273 16.82 -14.83 4.95
N THR A 274 16.79 -14.32 6.17
CA THR A 274 16.35 -15.04 7.36
C THR A 274 15.26 -14.24 8.05
N HIS A 275 14.08 -14.83 8.12
CA HIS A 275 12.91 -14.27 8.80
C HIS A 275 12.73 -14.95 10.14
N ARG A 276 12.50 -14.19 11.20
CA ARG A 276 12.27 -14.71 12.55
C ARG A 276 11.07 -14.06 13.21
N LEU A 277 10.43 -14.82 14.09
CA LEU A 277 9.27 -14.37 14.86
C LEU A 277 9.45 -14.75 16.34
N TRP A 278 9.18 -13.82 17.26
CA TRP A 278 9.10 -14.05 18.71
C TRP A 278 7.75 -13.54 19.22
N ALA A 279 7.32 -14.00 20.40
CA ALA A 279 6.15 -13.46 21.09
C ALA A 279 6.53 -12.60 22.31
N ILE A 280 5.75 -11.55 22.52
CA ILE A 280 5.66 -10.73 23.72
C ILE A 280 4.27 -11.00 24.31
N THR A 281 4.24 -11.71 25.45
CA THR A 281 3.02 -12.05 26.20
C THR A 281 2.96 -11.37 27.56
N ASP A 282 4.06 -10.77 28.02
CA ASP A 282 4.10 -10.03 29.28
C ASP A 282 3.28 -8.74 29.17
N THR A 283 2.28 -8.60 30.04
CA THR A 283 1.37 -7.46 30.02
C THR A 283 2.07 -6.14 30.35
N SER A 284 3.15 -6.15 31.15
CA SER A 284 3.93 -4.95 31.45
C SER A 284 4.71 -4.46 30.22
N GLU A 285 5.26 -5.38 29.43
CA GLU A 285 5.95 -5.06 28.17
C GLU A 285 4.97 -4.53 27.12
N ILE A 286 3.80 -5.18 26.98
CA ILE A 286 2.73 -4.75 26.06
C ILE A 286 2.21 -3.35 26.45
N ASN A 287 2.06 -3.06 27.74
CA ASN A 287 1.65 -1.74 28.22
C ASN A 287 2.74 -0.68 27.98
N ALA A 288 4.01 -1.01 28.21
CA ALA A 288 5.14 -0.11 27.97
C ALA A 288 5.33 0.21 26.47
N ILE A 289 5.12 -0.77 25.59
CA ILE A 289 5.05 -0.57 24.13
C ILE A 289 3.93 0.41 23.78
N ASN A 290 2.70 0.15 24.25
CA ASN A 290 1.56 0.99 23.88
C ASN A 290 1.63 2.40 24.45
N ALA A 291 2.20 2.59 25.65
CA ALA A 291 2.45 3.91 26.22
C ALA A 291 3.48 4.73 25.42
N ASP A 292 4.47 4.08 24.82
CA ASP A 292 5.46 4.73 23.94
C ASP A 292 4.93 4.98 22.53
N LEU A 293 4.03 4.14 22.02
CA LEU A 293 3.39 4.32 20.72
C LEU A 293 2.28 5.37 20.71
N HIS A 294 1.56 5.55 21.83
CA HIS A 294 0.30 6.30 21.93
C HIS A 294 0.28 7.61 21.12
N ASP A 295 1.20 8.52 21.41
CA ASP A 295 1.23 9.87 20.84
C ASP A 295 1.89 9.95 19.45
N ARG A 296 2.22 8.81 18.83
CA ARG A 296 2.94 8.72 17.55
C ARG A 296 2.00 8.53 16.37
N GLN A 297 2.46 8.97 15.20
CA GLN A 297 1.80 8.72 13.92
C GLN A 297 2.54 7.63 13.14
N ALA A 298 1.81 6.88 12.30
CA ALA A 298 2.38 5.81 11.48
C ALA A 298 2.03 5.96 9.99
N LEU A 299 3.04 6.10 9.13
CA LEU A 299 2.94 6.11 7.68
C LEU A 299 2.63 4.70 7.15
N ILE A 300 1.66 4.54 6.25
CA ILE A 300 1.41 3.26 5.56
C ILE A 300 2.47 3.07 4.47
N ALA A 301 3.57 2.38 4.76
CA ALA A 301 4.60 2.07 3.77
C ALA A 301 4.12 1.08 2.70
N ASP A 302 3.28 0.11 3.08
CA ASP A 302 2.59 -0.78 2.15
C ASP A 302 1.21 -1.21 2.68
N GLY A 303 0.28 -1.44 1.76
CA GLY A 303 -1.01 -2.06 2.06
C GLY A 303 -2.18 -1.10 2.14
N HIS A 304 -2.13 0.06 1.47
CA HIS A 304 -3.20 1.07 1.44
C HIS A 304 -4.56 0.46 1.06
N HIS A 305 -4.61 -0.44 0.06
CA HIS A 305 -5.85 -1.17 -0.29
C HIS A 305 -6.36 -2.04 0.86
N ARG A 306 -5.46 -2.72 1.58
CA ARG A 306 -5.80 -3.58 2.73
C ARG A 306 -6.31 -2.75 3.91
N TYR A 307 -5.67 -1.63 4.23
CA TYR A 307 -6.14 -0.66 5.22
C TYR A 307 -7.51 -0.08 4.85
N ALA A 308 -7.71 0.31 3.59
CA ALA A 308 -9.00 0.78 3.09
C ALA A 308 -10.08 -0.30 3.22
N THR A 309 -9.77 -1.57 2.90
CA THR A 309 -10.68 -2.71 3.11
C THR A 309 -11.01 -2.91 4.59
N TYR A 310 -10.04 -2.82 5.51
CA TYR A 310 -10.31 -2.89 6.95
C TYR A 310 -11.32 -1.81 7.38
N ARG A 311 -11.12 -0.56 6.93
CA ARG A 311 -12.04 0.55 7.19
C ARG A 311 -13.44 0.36 6.58
N VAL A 312 -13.57 -0.35 5.46
CA VAL A 312 -14.87 -0.73 4.90
C VAL A 312 -15.57 -1.75 5.80
N LEU A 313 -14.86 -2.80 6.22
CA LEU A 313 -15.40 -3.87 7.06
C LEU A 313 -15.81 -3.36 8.45
N GLN A 314 -15.01 -2.47 9.05
CA GLN A 314 -15.33 -1.79 10.30
C GLN A 314 -16.67 -1.03 10.20
N ARG A 315 -16.86 -0.22 9.15
CA ARG A 315 -18.12 0.52 8.93
C ARG A 315 -19.31 -0.40 8.71
N GLN A 316 -19.12 -1.53 8.01
CA GLN A 316 -20.17 -2.53 7.82
C GLN A 316 -20.55 -3.18 9.17
N GLU A 317 -19.57 -3.57 9.99
CA GLU A 317 -19.79 -4.11 11.33
C GLU A 317 -20.48 -3.11 12.27
N HIS A 318 -20.10 -1.84 12.25
CA HIS A 318 -20.76 -0.80 13.03
C HIS A 318 -22.21 -0.55 12.57
N ALA A 319 -22.48 -0.63 11.27
CA ALA A 319 -23.83 -0.46 10.72
C ALA A 319 -24.77 -1.63 11.06
N THR A 320 -24.29 -2.87 11.02
CA THR A 320 -25.08 -4.04 11.43
C THR A 320 -25.38 -4.01 12.93
N ARG A 321 -24.41 -3.64 13.78
CA ARG A 321 -24.59 -3.50 15.23
C ARG A 321 -25.54 -2.35 15.64
N ARG A 322 -25.61 -1.28 14.84
CA ARG A 322 -26.53 -0.15 15.07
C ARG A 322 -27.96 -0.41 14.59
N SER A 323 -28.18 -1.46 13.80
CA SER A 323 -29.52 -1.84 13.31
C SER A 323 -30.21 -2.74 14.35
N PRO A 324 -31.33 -2.33 14.98
CA PRO A 324 -32.02 -3.21 15.92
C PRO A 324 -32.56 -4.45 15.19
N GLN A 325 -32.27 -5.64 15.72
CA GLN A 325 -32.99 -6.83 15.30
C GLN A 325 -34.49 -6.62 15.57
N PRO A 326 -35.39 -7.00 14.64
CA PRO A 326 -36.80 -7.04 14.96
C PRO A 326 -37.04 -8.10 16.02
N GLU A 327 -37.44 -7.66 17.21
CA GLU A 327 -37.93 -8.52 18.30
C GLU A 327 -38.93 -9.56 17.74
N PRO A 328 -38.80 -10.86 18.08
CA PRO A 328 -39.78 -11.85 17.67
C PRO A 328 -41.12 -11.54 18.34
N SER A 329 -42.09 -11.09 17.54
CA SER A 329 -43.41 -10.67 18.02
C SER A 329 -44.03 -11.69 18.97
N ALA A 330 -44.14 -11.32 20.25
CA ALA A 330 -44.78 -12.15 21.26
C ALA A 330 -46.22 -12.50 20.85
N PRO A 331 -46.71 -13.72 21.12
CA PRO A 331 -48.05 -14.12 20.73
C PRO A 331 -49.10 -13.27 21.45
N THR A 332 -49.88 -12.50 20.68
CA THR A 332 -50.90 -11.58 21.19
C THR A 332 -51.94 -12.32 22.03
N ALA A 333 -52.02 -12.01 23.32
CA ALA A 333 -53.01 -12.59 24.21
C ALA A 333 -54.42 -12.04 23.88
N THR A 334 -55.33 -12.95 23.53
CA THR A 334 -56.74 -12.66 23.28
C THR A 334 -57.41 -11.99 24.49
N THR A 335 -58.09 -10.88 24.28
CA THR A 335 -59.03 -10.25 25.24
C THR A 335 -60.31 -9.86 24.49
N PRO A 336 -61.53 -10.08 25.04
CA PRO A 336 -62.74 -10.13 24.22
C PRO A 336 -63.51 -8.80 24.08
N GLU A 337 -64.16 -8.63 22.92
CA GLU A 337 -65.38 -7.81 22.72
C GLU A 337 -66.60 -8.43 23.47
N PRO A 338 -67.77 -7.77 23.70
CA PRO A 338 -68.44 -6.71 22.89
C PRO A 338 -69.10 -5.59 23.80
N PRO A 339 -70.14 -4.78 23.45
CA PRO A 339 -70.98 -4.76 22.23
C PRO A 339 -71.49 -3.43 21.59
N THR A 340 -71.60 -3.49 20.26
CA THR A 340 -72.67 -3.00 19.33
C THR A 340 -73.31 -1.59 19.42
N SER A 341 -73.16 -0.80 18.34
CA SER A 341 -74.15 0.07 17.66
C SER A 341 -73.45 0.91 16.57
N SER A 342 -73.99 1.32 15.41
CA SER A 342 -75.08 0.84 14.53
C SER A 342 -75.05 1.67 13.22
N ARG A 343 -75.15 0.99 12.06
CA ARG A 343 -75.79 1.47 10.79
C ARG A 343 -75.33 2.77 10.08
N ALA A 344 -74.53 2.55 9.03
CA ALA A 344 -74.69 3.03 7.63
C ALA A 344 -74.98 4.51 7.27
N GLN A 345 -74.19 5.08 6.33
CA GLN A 345 -74.60 5.30 4.92
C GLN A 345 -73.47 5.93 4.04
N SER A 346 -73.47 5.57 2.76
CA SER A 346 -72.75 6.22 1.63
C SER A 346 -73.52 7.51 1.19
N PRO A 347 -73.16 8.28 0.12
CA PRO A 347 -72.14 8.05 -0.93
C PRO A 347 -71.38 9.30 -1.48
N THR A 348 -70.72 9.06 -2.63
CA THR A 348 -70.43 9.97 -3.78
C THR A 348 -69.19 10.89 -3.78
N ALA A 349 -68.45 10.78 -4.90
CA ALA A 349 -67.37 11.66 -5.38
C ALA A 349 -67.96 12.82 -6.23
N PRO A 350 -67.12 13.69 -6.85
CA PRO A 350 -66.51 13.33 -8.14
C PRO A 350 -65.04 13.80 -8.36
N GLU A 351 -64.48 13.43 -9.51
CA GLU A 351 -63.10 13.65 -9.96
C GLU A 351 -62.91 14.89 -10.89
N ALA A 352 -61.68 14.99 -11.45
CA ALA A 352 -61.21 15.81 -12.58
C ALA A 352 -60.71 17.25 -12.28
N GLY A 353 -59.66 17.77 -12.95
CA GLY A 353 -58.79 17.15 -13.95
C GLY A 353 -57.65 18.07 -14.46
N SER A 354 -56.64 17.44 -15.08
CA SER A 354 -55.42 17.96 -15.76
C SER A 354 -55.43 19.39 -16.38
N SER A 355 -54.32 20.15 -16.27
CA SER A 355 -53.46 20.52 -17.44
C SER A 355 -52.32 21.54 -17.17
N VAL A 356 -51.09 21.16 -17.61
CA VAL A 356 -50.04 21.86 -18.43
C VAL A 356 -49.66 23.36 -18.15
N PRO A 357 -48.35 23.75 -18.22
CA PRO A 357 -47.82 25.05 -17.72
C PRO A 357 -47.40 26.07 -18.82
N PRO A 358 -46.89 27.27 -18.43
CA PRO A 358 -46.11 28.15 -19.33
C PRO A 358 -44.68 28.52 -18.85
N LYS A 359 -43.74 28.24 -19.75
CA LYS A 359 -42.57 29.03 -20.24
C LYS A 359 -41.87 30.15 -19.41
N ALA A 360 -40.55 30.19 -19.63
CA ALA A 360 -39.52 31.09 -19.09
C ALA A 360 -39.54 32.56 -19.57
N LEU A 361 -38.77 33.41 -18.89
CA LEU A 361 -38.20 34.69 -19.36
C LEU A 361 -36.93 35.08 -18.54
N SER A 362 -35.90 35.60 -19.22
CA SER A 362 -34.70 36.23 -18.63
C SER A 362 -34.86 37.77 -18.57
N PRO A 363 -34.11 38.49 -17.70
CA PRO A 363 -33.02 39.38 -18.15
C PRO A 363 -31.83 39.46 -17.13
N SER A 364 -30.55 39.61 -17.47
CA SER A 364 -29.74 40.74 -18.03
C SER A 364 -28.83 41.47 -17.01
N ALA A 365 -27.53 41.40 -17.27
CA ALA A 365 -26.37 42.27 -16.99
C ALA A 365 -26.37 43.44 -15.95
N ALA A 366 -25.27 43.48 -15.17
CA ALA A 366 -24.40 44.65 -14.83
C ALA A 366 -23.07 44.05 -14.27
N GLU A 367 -21.85 44.27 -14.76
CA GLU A 367 -21.03 45.50 -14.93
C GLU A 367 -20.75 46.28 -13.63
N SER A 368 -19.55 46.11 -13.06
CA SER A 368 -18.84 47.16 -12.27
C SER A 368 -17.35 46.81 -11.98
N GLU A 369 -16.46 47.70 -12.44
CA GLU A 369 -15.02 47.90 -12.19
C GLU A 369 -14.71 49.32 -12.74
N PRO A 370 -13.56 50.01 -12.50
CA PRO A 370 -12.46 49.80 -11.54
C PRO A 370 -12.09 51.10 -10.74
N ALA A 371 -11.09 51.03 -9.83
CA ALA A 371 -10.20 52.12 -9.33
C ALA A 371 -9.45 51.67 -8.03
N ASP A 372 -8.24 52.07 -7.66
CA ASP A 372 -7.21 52.87 -8.37
C ASP A 372 -5.77 52.60 -7.85
N VAL A 373 -4.80 53.04 -8.65
CA VAL A 373 -3.35 53.27 -8.47
C VAL A 373 -2.76 53.38 -7.04
N PHE A 374 -1.57 52.78 -6.86
CA PHE A 374 -0.45 53.41 -6.13
C PHE A 374 0.91 53.17 -6.84
N LYS A 375 1.76 54.21 -6.90
CA LYS A 375 3.06 54.22 -7.62
C LYS A 375 4.06 55.16 -6.93
N ALA A 376 5.24 54.67 -6.52
CA ALA A 376 6.47 55.39 -6.14
C ALA A 376 7.45 54.39 -5.50
N HIS A 377 8.78 54.46 -5.56
CA HIS A 377 9.76 55.14 -6.43
C HIS A 377 11.11 54.35 -6.28
N PRO A 378 12.06 54.41 -7.23
CA PRO A 378 13.31 53.65 -7.14
C PRO A 378 14.42 54.40 -6.38
N LEU A 379 15.37 53.66 -5.80
CA LEU A 379 16.63 54.18 -5.23
C LEU A 379 17.81 53.32 -5.69
N ALA A 380 19.00 53.93 -5.73
CA ALA A 380 20.05 53.57 -6.67
C ALA A 380 21.24 52.82 -6.05
N THR A 381 21.96 52.11 -6.94
CA THR A 381 23.40 51.80 -6.95
C THR A 381 24.23 52.05 -5.68
N THR A 382 25.00 51.04 -5.27
CA THR A 382 26.36 51.28 -4.75
C THR A 382 27.32 50.22 -5.30
N THR A 383 28.46 50.69 -5.83
CA THR A 383 29.51 49.91 -6.49
C THR A 383 30.68 49.69 -5.54
N THR A 384 31.21 48.46 -5.43
CA THR A 384 32.57 48.23 -4.89
C THR A 384 33.24 46.99 -5.50
N HIS A 385 34.23 47.23 -6.38
CA HIS A 385 35.41 46.37 -6.64
C HIS A 385 36.66 47.25 -6.43
N PRO A 386 37.79 46.70 -5.93
CA PRO A 386 38.89 46.19 -6.77
C PRO A 386 39.48 44.87 -6.19
N ALA A 387 40.67 44.31 -6.48
CA ALA A 387 41.78 44.58 -7.43
C ALA A 387 42.42 43.20 -7.77
N THR A 388 42.54 42.76 -9.02
CA THR A 388 43.67 42.93 -9.98
C THR A 388 45.10 42.52 -9.53
N THR A 389 45.57 41.37 -10.06
CA THR A 389 46.92 41.06 -10.64
C THR A 389 46.75 39.75 -11.46
N SER A 390 47.00 39.67 -12.78
CA SER A 390 48.31 39.49 -13.49
C SER A 390 49.05 38.20 -13.04
N GLU A 391 49.59 37.29 -13.85
CA GLU A 391 50.02 37.18 -15.29
C GLU A 391 49.66 35.74 -15.78
N ALA A 392 49.29 35.38 -17.03
CA ALA A 392 49.92 35.48 -18.35
C ALA A 392 51.16 34.57 -18.60
N GLU A 393 50.96 33.38 -19.19
CA GLU A 393 51.83 32.82 -20.25
C GLU A 393 51.20 31.61 -20.99
N GLN A 394 51.33 31.58 -22.31
CA GLN A 394 51.24 30.39 -23.18
C GLN A 394 52.66 30.09 -23.70
N PRO A 395 52.92 28.89 -24.24
CA PRO A 395 53.13 28.87 -25.69
C PRO A 395 52.49 27.67 -26.43
N ASP A 396 52.83 27.55 -27.70
CA ASP A 396 52.00 27.04 -28.82
C ASP A 396 52.61 25.78 -29.50
N ALA A 397 51.90 25.28 -30.51
CA ALA A 397 52.35 24.48 -31.66
C ALA A 397 52.18 22.93 -31.66
N THR A 398 51.50 22.49 -32.73
CA THR A 398 51.23 21.13 -33.26
C THR A 398 52.33 20.72 -34.29
N PRO A 399 52.23 19.73 -35.24
CA PRO A 399 51.24 18.65 -35.52
C PRO A 399 51.82 17.25 -35.93
N ALA A 400 50.90 16.33 -36.31
CA ALA A 400 51.04 15.17 -37.23
C ALA A 400 51.65 13.85 -36.65
N ALA A 401 51.31 12.64 -37.13
CA ALA A 401 50.51 12.21 -38.31
C ALA A 401 49.73 10.88 -38.10
N ARG A 402 48.78 10.59 -38.99
CA ARG A 402 48.18 9.26 -39.33
C ARG A 402 48.97 8.62 -40.51
N PRO A 403 48.87 7.31 -40.90
CA PRO A 403 47.62 6.53 -41.04
C PRO A 403 47.67 4.97 -40.88
N ASP A 404 46.49 4.31 -41.07
CA ASP A 404 46.14 3.02 -41.73
C ASP A 404 47.04 1.74 -41.64
N ALA A 405 46.57 0.47 -41.73
CA ALA A 405 45.25 -0.20 -41.63
C ALA A 405 45.42 -1.75 -41.71
N ALA A 406 44.40 -2.54 -41.29
CA ALA A 406 44.13 -4.00 -41.56
C ALA A 406 45.18 -5.07 -41.11
N SER A 407 44.84 -6.25 -40.56
CA SER A 407 44.05 -7.36 -41.17
C SER A 407 43.61 -8.48 -40.18
N ASP A 408 42.74 -9.39 -40.63
CA ASP A 408 42.10 -10.52 -39.92
C ASP A 408 43.02 -11.69 -39.43
N ALA A 409 42.55 -12.49 -38.44
CA ALA A 409 42.32 -13.95 -38.58
C ALA A 409 41.83 -14.71 -37.29
N LEU A 410 40.55 -15.12 -37.29
CA LEU A 410 39.89 -16.38 -36.86
C LEU A 410 40.48 -17.37 -35.78
N SER A 411 39.60 -17.72 -34.81
CA SER A 411 39.34 -19.06 -34.20
C SER A 411 40.30 -19.68 -33.15
N PRO A 412 39.87 -20.68 -32.31
CA PRO A 412 38.55 -20.99 -31.70
C PRO A 412 38.65 -21.20 -30.14
N PRO A 413 37.58 -21.60 -29.39
CA PRO A 413 37.61 -21.62 -27.91
C PRO A 413 38.04 -22.96 -27.27
N PHE A 414 38.51 -22.91 -26.03
CA PHE A 414 38.77 -24.08 -25.17
C PHE A 414 38.01 -23.99 -23.83
N ALA A 415 37.64 -25.16 -23.29
CA ALA A 415 36.85 -25.30 -22.08
C ALA A 415 37.69 -25.74 -20.86
N VAL A 416 37.35 -25.16 -19.70
CA VAL A 416 37.30 -25.76 -18.34
C VAL A 416 38.44 -26.69 -17.88
N GLU A 417 39.18 -26.27 -16.86
CA GLU A 417 39.30 -26.98 -15.56
C GLU A 417 39.91 -26.06 -14.45
N PRO A 418 39.83 -26.41 -13.15
CA PRO A 418 39.71 -25.40 -12.08
C PRO A 418 41.03 -24.89 -11.48
N ALA A 419 41.04 -23.61 -11.07
CA ALA A 419 42.14 -23.00 -10.33
C ALA A 419 41.99 -23.19 -8.80
N ALA A 420 43.13 -23.31 -8.12
CA ALA A 420 43.24 -23.69 -6.71
C ALA A 420 42.90 -22.57 -5.70
N GLN A 421 42.74 -22.98 -4.44
CA GLN A 421 42.57 -22.11 -3.28
C GLN A 421 43.71 -21.09 -3.13
N PRO A 422 43.42 -19.79 -2.89
CA PRO A 422 44.42 -18.83 -2.43
C PRO A 422 44.58 -18.85 -0.89
N SER A 423 45.83 -18.76 -0.45
CA SER A 423 46.25 -18.86 0.96
C SER A 423 45.93 -17.62 1.80
N HIS A 424 45.78 -17.81 3.11
CA HIS A 424 45.62 -16.73 4.10
C HIS A 424 46.78 -15.70 4.09
N PRO A 425 46.49 -14.39 4.12
CA PRO A 425 47.42 -13.38 4.62
C PRO A 425 47.37 -13.31 6.16
N ALA A 426 48.51 -12.98 6.78
CA ALA A 426 48.68 -12.99 8.23
C ALA A 426 48.09 -11.75 8.94
N MET A 427 47.63 -11.94 10.18
CA MET A 427 47.13 -10.90 11.08
C MET A 427 48.28 -10.05 11.67
N PRO A 428 48.12 -8.71 11.78
CA PRO A 428 48.95 -7.89 12.65
C PRO A 428 48.50 -8.00 14.13
N SER A 429 49.44 -7.88 15.06
CA SER A 429 49.28 -8.21 16.48
C SER A 429 48.51 -7.16 17.31
N GLU A 430 47.82 -7.64 18.35
CA GLU A 430 47.12 -6.81 19.35
C GLU A 430 48.08 -6.02 20.26
N PRO A 431 47.70 -4.80 20.70
CA PRO A 431 48.24 -4.16 21.89
C PRO A 431 47.46 -4.61 23.14
N GLN A 432 48.18 -5.02 24.19
CA GLN A 432 47.59 -5.49 25.45
C GLN A 432 46.86 -4.36 26.22
N ALA A 433 45.65 -4.63 26.70
CA ALA A 433 44.92 -3.75 27.62
C ALA A 433 45.00 -4.29 29.07
N SER A 434 45.35 -3.41 30.00
CA SER A 434 45.58 -3.76 31.42
C SER A 434 44.30 -3.83 32.24
N SER A 435 44.21 -4.82 33.13
CA SER A 435 43.10 -4.98 34.09
C SER A 435 43.15 -3.94 35.22
N PRO A 436 42.00 -3.48 35.73
CA PRO A 436 41.86 -2.97 37.10
C PRO A 436 41.20 -4.02 38.01
N SER A 437 41.86 -4.34 39.12
CA SER A 437 41.33 -5.24 40.17
C SER A 437 40.15 -4.64 40.91
N GLY A 438 39.19 -5.48 41.33
CA GLY A 438 38.15 -5.10 42.27
C GLY A 438 38.64 -5.09 43.72
N ASN A 439 38.10 -4.19 44.54
CA ASN A 439 38.23 -4.27 45.99
C ASN A 439 37.11 -5.15 46.56
N LEU A 440 37.48 -6.16 47.35
CA LEU A 440 36.58 -6.96 48.18
C LEU A 440 37.04 -6.83 49.64
N ASP A 441 36.10 -6.65 50.55
CA ASP A 441 36.36 -6.74 51.99
C ASP A 441 36.55 -8.20 52.44
N PRO A 442 37.31 -8.46 53.53
CA PRO A 442 37.91 -9.78 53.79
C PRO A 442 36.96 -10.92 54.21
N ASP A 443 35.65 -10.67 54.37
CA ASP A 443 34.66 -11.68 54.83
C ASP A 443 33.56 -12.05 53.80
N GLY A 444 33.69 -11.63 52.54
CA GLY A 444 33.07 -12.33 51.40
C GLY A 444 31.54 -12.50 51.39
N LYS A 445 30.76 -11.44 51.67
CA LYS A 445 29.30 -11.40 51.43
C LYS A 445 28.86 -10.11 50.72
N PRO A 446 27.88 -10.16 49.80
CA PRO A 446 27.38 -8.98 49.10
C PRO A 446 26.42 -8.13 49.97
N SER A 447 26.61 -6.82 49.95
CA SER A 447 25.80 -5.84 50.69
C SER A 447 24.65 -5.28 49.84
N ILE A 448 23.48 -5.09 50.46
CA ILE A 448 22.27 -4.50 49.86
C ILE A 448 22.25 -3.00 50.18
N PRO A 449 21.89 -2.09 49.24
CA PRO A 449 21.65 -0.68 49.55
C PRO A 449 20.28 -0.47 50.21
N GLU A 450 20.25 0.14 51.39
CA GLU A 450 19.01 0.52 52.09
C GLU A 450 18.42 1.85 51.58
N VAL A 451 17.11 2.00 51.77
CA VAL A 451 16.33 3.21 51.49
C VAL A 451 16.46 4.19 52.67
N PRO A 452 16.73 5.49 52.45
CA PRO A 452 16.70 6.46 53.54
C PRO A 452 15.25 6.76 53.95
N SER A 453 14.93 6.52 55.21
CA SER A 453 13.71 7.00 55.86
C SER A 453 14.04 8.15 56.80
N ALA A 454 13.16 9.15 56.87
CA ALA A 454 13.25 10.25 57.82
C ALA A 454 11.85 10.75 58.21
N THR A 455 11.41 10.39 59.42
CA THR A 455 10.56 11.24 60.26
C THR A 455 11.45 12.35 60.88
N ASP A 456 11.00 13.42 61.52
CA ASP A 456 9.70 13.77 62.10
C ASP A 456 9.66 15.30 62.37
N VAL A 457 8.56 16.01 62.15
CA VAL A 457 8.23 17.27 62.89
C VAL A 457 6.71 17.39 63.05
N SER A 458 6.28 17.73 64.26
CA SER A 458 4.92 17.67 64.79
C SER A 458 4.01 18.86 64.46
N GLY A 459 2.69 18.68 64.62
CA GLY A 459 1.78 19.81 64.88
C GLY A 459 0.28 19.58 64.70
N ALA A 460 -0.42 19.21 65.78
CA ALA A 460 -1.82 19.51 66.19
C ALA A 460 -2.77 20.30 65.23
N ALA A 461 -4.09 20.09 65.20
CA ALA A 461 -5.01 19.17 65.90
C ALA A 461 -6.43 19.26 65.27
N GLY A 462 -7.33 18.32 65.58
CA GLY A 462 -8.78 18.55 65.46
C GLY A 462 -9.61 17.41 64.85
N GLY A 463 -10.30 16.67 65.72
CA GLY A 463 -11.56 15.99 65.42
C GLY A 463 -12.48 16.08 66.65
N PRO A 464 -13.65 15.42 66.67
CA PRO A 464 -14.42 14.85 65.57
C PRO A 464 -15.89 15.37 65.55
N ARG A 465 -16.66 15.06 64.50
CA ARG A 465 -18.13 14.99 64.59
C ARG A 465 -18.70 13.89 63.70
N GLU A 466 -19.40 12.96 64.34
CA GLU A 466 -20.28 12.00 63.66
C GLU A 466 -21.61 12.65 63.24
N ALA A 467 -22.20 12.12 62.16
CA ALA A 467 -23.61 11.70 62.04
C ALA A 467 -24.10 11.84 60.58
N GLY A 468 -24.86 10.85 60.08
CA GLY A 468 -25.63 11.00 58.83
C GLY A 468 -25.65 9.78 57.93
N SER A 469 -26.43 8.76 58.30
CA SER A 469 -26.76 7.66 57.38
C SER A 469 -27.60 8.17 56.20
N GLY A 470 -27.09 8.06 54.97
CA GLY A 470 -27.81 8.42 53.75
C GLY A 470 -27.64 7.37 52.65
N ARG A 471 -28.51 6.36 52.62
CA ARG A 471 -28.63 5.45 51.47
C ARG A 471 -29.21 6.23 50.28
N SER A 472 -28.40 6.54 49.27
CA SER A 472 -28.90 6.80 47.92
C SER A 472 -28.61 5.59 47.04
N SER A 473 -29.62 4.75 46.81
CA SER A 473 -29.61 3.74 45.76
C SER A 473 -29.77 4.42 44.40
N GLY A 474 -28.74 5.16 43.99
CA GLY A 474 -28.61 5.69 42.64
C GLY A 474 -28.25 4.55 41.70
N GLY A 475 -29.26 3.95 41.07
CA GLY A 475 -29.08 2.98 40.00
C GLY A 475 -28.49 3.63 38.77
N GLY A 476 -27.18 3.91 38.81
CA GLY A 476 -26.42 4.31 37.64
C GLY A 476 -26.52 3.21 36.59
N ARG A 477 -27.33 3.45 35.55
CA ARG A 477 -27.19 2.69 34.32
C ARG A 477 -25.77 2.95 33.83
N SER A 478 -24.89 1.97 34.01
CA SER A 478 -23.66 1.90 33.24
C SER A 478 -24.08 1.95 31.78
N THR A 479 -23.77 3.04 31.09
CA THR A 479 -23.75 3.05 29.62
C THR A 479 -22.94 1.83 29.20
N PRO A 480 -23.52 0.89 28.42
CA PRO A 480 -22.76 -0.27 27.98
C PRO A 480 -21.49 0.24 27.30
N GLN A 481 -20.31 -0.14 27.79
CA GLN A 481 -19.09 0.18 27.06
C GLN A 481 -19.25 -0.41 25.65
N PRO A 482 -19.05 0.37 24.58
CA PRO A 482 -19.33 -0.15 23.25
C PRO A 482 -18.42 -1.34 22.97
N VAL A 483 -19.05 -2.47 22.66
CA VAL A 483 -18.33 -3.73 22.44
C VAL A 483 -17.43 -3.56 21.22
N VAL A 484 -16.12 -3.59 21.43
CA VAL A 484 -15.14 -3.42 20.35
C VAL A 484 -15.15 -4.67 19.46
N GLY A 485 -15.23 -4.48 18.15
CA GLY A 485 -15.34 -5.57 17.17
C GLY A 485 -13.99 -6.10 16.66
N PRO A 486 -13.98 -7.29 16.04
CA PRO A 486 -12.81 -7.80 15.33
C PRO A 486 -12.31 -6.81 14.26
N TRP A 487 -13.21 -6.12 13.55
CA TRP A 487 -12.86 -5.18 12.49
C TRP A 487 -12.60 -3.75 12.98
N ASP A 488 -12.61 -3.48 14.29
CA ASP A 488 -12.05 -2.24 14.85
C ASP A 488 -10.51 -2.24 14.86
N PHE A 489 -9.90 -3.38 14.54
CA PHE A 489 -8.46 -3.54 14.39
C PHE A 489 -8.12 -4.18 13.04
N GLY A 490 -6.99 -3.77 12.47
CA GLY A 490 -6.35 -4.44 11.33
C GLY A 490 -5.07 -5.15 11.77
N LEU A 491 -4.66 -6.19 11.04
CA LEU A 491 -3.33 -6.78 11.25
C LEU A 491 -2.27 -5.86 10.63
N ALA A 492 -1.26 -5.46 11.40
CA ALA A 492 -0.17 -4.61 10.93
C ALA A 492 1.20 -5.09 11.42
N LEU A 493 2.24 -4.78 10.65
CA LEU A 493 3.64 -4.73 11.05
C LEU A 493 4.02 -3.26 11.22
N LEU A 494 4.52 -2.89 12.40
CA LEU A 494 4.97 -1.54 12.73
C LEU A 494 6.49 -1.52 12.94
N VAL A 495 7.21 -0.73 12.16
CA VAL A 495 8.68 -0.62 12.16
C VAL A 495 9.10 0.82 12.50
N ASP A 496 10.10 0.95 13.38
CA ASP A 496 10.72 2.24 13.69
C ASP A 496 11.64 2.64 12.52
N SER A 497 11.26 3.68 11.76
CA SER A 497 12.03 4.13 10.60
C SER A 497 13.34 4.84 10.96
N THR A 498 13.59 5.14 12.23
CA THR A 498 14.86 5.73 12.70
C THR A 498 15.89 4.67 13.06
N ALA A 499 15.46 3.58 13.71
CA ALA A 499 16.31 2.42 14.01
C ALA A 499 16.46 1.47 12.81
N TYR A 500 15.41 1.35 12.00
CA TYR A 500 15.36 0.50 10.80
C TYR A 500 14.92 1.31 9.58
N PRO A 501 15.80 2.16 9.02
CA PRO A 501 15.47 2.97 7.84
C PRO A 501 15.02 2.10 6.66
N PRO A 502 13.84 2.37 6.06
CA PRO A 502 13.37 1.60 4.94
C PRO A 502 14.16 1.93 3.68
N ASN A 503 14.38 0.93 2.83
CA ASN A 503 14.84 1.13 1.47
C ASN A 503 13.66 1.62 0.61
N LEU A 504 13.53 2.94 0.48
CA LEU A 504 12.59 3.56 -0.44
C LEU A 504 13.23 3.65 -1.83
N GLN A 505 12.71 2.87 -2.79
CA GLN A 505 13.22 2.81 -4.16
C GLN A 505 12.41 3.67 -5.14
N ALA A 506 13.06 4.12 -6.20
CA ALA A 506 12.43 4.84 -7.30
C ALA A 506 11.49 3.95 -8.13
N ILE A 507 10.44 4.57 -8.66
CA ILE A 507 9.56 3.96 -9.66
C ILE A 507 9.66 4.74 -10.97
N HIS A 508 10.31 4.14 -11.95
CA HIS A 508 10.58 4.71 -13.25
C HIS A 508 9.33 4.70 -14.15
N ARG A 509 9.28 5.65 -15.08
CA ARG A 509 8.25 5.69 -16.12
C ARG A 509 8.84 5.25 -17.45
N VAL A 510 8.06 4.55 -18.26
CA VAL A 510 8.34 4.34 -19.68
C VAL A 510 7.16 4.84 -20.48
N ILE A 511 7.44 5.69 -21.46
CA ILE A 511 6.46 6.35 -22.32
C ILE A 511 6.56 5.70 -23.72
N PRO A 512 5.69 4.72 -24.05
CA PRO A 512 5.72 4.02 -25.33
C PRO A 512 5.45 4.98 -26.48
N GLY A 513 6.13 4.79 -27.62
CA GLY A 513 5.88 5.57 -28.84
C GLY A 513 6.22 7.07 -28.76
N LEU A 514 6.89 7.55 -27.70
CA LEU A 514 7.55 8.86 -27.66
C LEU A 514 9.06 8.66 -27.83
N PRO A 515 9.63 8.86 -29.04
CA PRO A 515 11.05 8.65 -29.29
C PRO A 515 11.93 9.58 -28.45
N LEU A 516 13.09 9.11 -27.99
CA LEU A 516 14.00 9.85 -27.12
C LEU A 516 14.38 11.23 -27.70
N ALA A 517 14.70 11.28 -29.00
CA ALA A 517 15.04 12.53 -29.68
C ALA A 517 13.89 13.56 -29.67
N GLU A 518 12.63 13.10 -29.76
CA GLU A 518 11.45 13.97 -29.67
C GLU A 518 11.22 14.44 -28.23
N ALA A 519 11.31 13.53 -27.25
CA ALA A 519 11.19 13.85 -25.83
C ALA A 519 12.21 14.94 -25.41
N VAL A 520 13.46 14.77 -25.84
CA VAL A 520 14.57 15.72 -25.62
C VAL A 520 14.35 17.04 -26.36
N ALA A 521 13.92 17.00 -27.63
CA ALA A 521 13.66 18.23 -28.40
C ALA A 521 12.56 19.09 -27.76
N LYS A 522 11.48 18.47 -27.27
CA LYS A 522 10.43 19.15 -26.51
C LYS A 522 10.94 19.68 -25.16
N ALA A 523 11.75 18.89 -24.44
CA ALA A 523 12.28 19.29 -23.13
C ALA A 523 13.18 20.54 -23.17
N LYS A 524 13.95 20.75 -24.25
CA LYS A 524 14.86 21.90 -24.42
C LYS A 524 14.18 23.29 -24.33
N GLY A 525 12.86 23.38 -24.49
CA GLY A 525 12.11 24.63 -24.31
C GLY A 525 11.79 24.99 -22.84
N ALA A 526 12.00 24.06 -21.91
CA ALA A 526 11.59 24.18 -20.51
C ALA A 526 12.64 23.66 -19.51
N TRP A 527 13.68 22.96 -19.96
CA TRP A 527 14.70 22.31 -19.14
C TRP A 527 16.09 22.48 -19.74
N ARG A 528 17.11 22.54 -18.88
CA ARG A 528 18.49 22.35 -19.30
C ARG A 528 18.73 20.87 -19.58
N VAL A 529 19.31 20.57 -20.73
CA VAL A 529 19.61 19.18 -21.16
C VAL A 529 21.12 18.97 -21.19
N HIS A 530 21.56 17.85 -20.63
CA HIS A 530 22.95 17.39 -20.64
C HIS A 530 23.04 16.00 -21.28
N ASP A 531 23.91 15.84 -22.27
CA ASP A 531 24.05 14.59 -23.03
C ASP A 531 25.12 13.67 -22.40
N PHE A 532 24.85 12.36 -22.30
CA PHE A 532 25.76 11.35 -21.77
C PHE A 532 25.94 10.18 -22.74
N GLY A 533 27.17 9.65 -22.82
CA GLY A 533 27.53 8.60 -23.77
C GLY A 533 26.95 7.23 -23.44
N ASP A 534 26.67 6.97 -22.17
CA ASP A 534 26.07 5.73 -21.68
C ASP A 534 25.20 5.93 -20.43
N LEU A 535 24.37 4.91 -20.13
CA LEU A 535 23.45 4.91 -19.01
C LEU A 535 24.14 5.01 -17.64
N ALA A 536 25.34 4.45 -17.47
CA ALA A 536 26.04 4.49 -16.18
C ALA A 536 26.54 5.91 -15.86
N GLN A 537 27.07 6.62 -16.86
CA GLN A 537 27.41 8.04 -16.75
C GLN A 537 26.17 8.90 -16.46
N GLY A 538 25.08 8.64 -17.18
CA GLY A 538 23.80 9.34 -16.96
C GLY A 538 23.25 9.13 -15.55
N LEU A 539 23.30 7.89 -15.02
CA LEU A 539 22.83 7.57 -13.68
C LEU A 539 23.71 8.16 -12.58
N ALA A 540 25.03 8.17 -12.77
CA ALA A 540 25.96 8.85 -11.88
C ALA A 540 25.67 10.36 -11.84
N ALA A 541 25.48 10.99 -13.01
CA ALA A 541 25.12 12.40 -13.08
C ALA A 541 23.74 12.71 -12.49
N LEU A 542 22.73 11.85 -12.70
CA LEU A 542 21.42 11.97 -12.07
C LEU A 542 21.57 11.97 -10.55
N LYS A 543 22.31 11.02 -9.97
CA LYS A 543 22.50 10.90 -8.53
C LYS A 543 23.01 12.20 -7.89
N GLU A 544 24.03 12.82 -8.49
CA GLU A 544 24.66 14.04 -7.97
C GLU A 544 23.93 15.34 -8.34
N ALA A 545 22.95 15.31 -9.26
CA ALA A 545 22.21 16.50 -9.69
C ALA A 545 21.33 17.09 -8.57
N ALA A 546 21.29 18.42 -8.47
CA ALA A 546 20.29 19.11 -7.65
C ALA A 546 18.88 18.85 -8.20
N GLU A 547 17.91 18.66 -7.30
CA GLU A 547 16.52 18.45 -7.69
C GLU A 547 15.82 19.78 -8.05
N PRO A 548 14.83 19.77 -8.98
CA PRO A 548 14.31 18.61 -9.69
C PRO A 548 15.20 18.17 -10.87
N ALA A 549 15.29 16.86 -11.09
CA ALA A 549 16.10 16.27 -12.16
C ALA A 549 15.56 14.92 -12.63
N PHE A 550 15.68 14.64 -13.93
CA PHE A 550 15.23 13.40 -14.57
C PHE A 550 16.23 12.91 -15.61
N LEU A 551 16.53 11.62 -15.66
CA LEU A 551 17.35 11.05 -16.72
C LEU A 551 16.45 10.39 -17.78
N LEU A 552 16.50 10.90 -19.00
CA LEU A 552 15.85 10.31 -20.16
C LEU A 552 16.78 9.29 -20.81
N ALA A 553 16.25 8.13 -21.18
CA ALA A 553 17.02 7.06 -21.79
C ALA A 553 16.18 6.26 -22.79
N GLY A 554 16.79 5.75 -23.85
CA GLY A 554 16.10 5.02 -24.91
C GLY A 554 17.01 4.72 -26.09
N GLU A 555 16.44 4.58 -27.28
CA GLU A 555 17.24 4.46 -28.51
C GLU A 555 17.95 5.79 -28.79
N GLY A 556 19.27 5.74 -29.00
CA GLY A 556 20.10 6.91 -29.28
C GLY A 556 20.91 7.46 -28.09
N GLY A 557 20.72 6.97 -26.86
CA GLY A 557 21.58 7.29 -25.72
C GLY A 557 20.82 7.73 -24.46
N THR A 558 21.42 8.67 -23.72
CA THR A 558 20.91 9.15 -22.42
C THR A 558 21.11 10.65 -22.23
N HIS A 559 20.10 11.33 -21.68
CA HIS A 559 20.07 12.78 -21.51
C HIS A 559 19.49 13.17 -20.15
N LEU A 560 20.22 13.95 -19.36
CA LEU A 560 19.76 14.45 -18.07
C LEU A 560 19.05 15.79 -18.23
N LEU A 561 17.85 15.91 -17.66
CA LEU A 561 17.11 17.15 -17.47
C LEU A 561 17.44 17.74 -16.09
N THR A 562 17.81 19.02 -16.05
CA THR A 562 18.07 19.80 -14.84
C THR A 562 17.52 21.22 -15.00
N ASN A 563 17.51 22.00 -13.90
CA ASN A 563 17.24 23.44 -13.92
C ASN A 563 16.03 23.84 -14.80
N PRO A 564 14.80 23.43 -14.44
CA PRO A 564 13.61 23.81 -15.18
C PRO A 564 13.43 25.34 -15.21
N ASP A 565 12.76 25.83 -16.24
CA ASP A 565 12.28 27.21 -16.30
C ASP A 565 11.35 27.47 -15.09
N PRO A 566 11.72 28.37 -14.16
CA PRO A 566 10.98 28.55 -12.92
C PRO A 566 9.61 29.18 -13.13
N VAL A 567 9.40 29.93 -14.23
CA VAL A 567 8.12 30.56 -14.56
C VAL A 567 7.17 29.53 -15.17
N GLN A 568 7.67 28.65 -16.02
CA GLN A 568 6.86 27.55 -16.58
C GLN A 568 6.51 26.52 -15.51
N LEU A 569 7.45 26.17 -14.63
CA LEU A 569 7.23 25.27 -13.50
C LEU A 569 6.17 25.86 -12.54
N ALA A 570 6.36 27.08 -12.04
CA ALA A 570 5.43 27.70 -11.10
C ALA A 570 4.01 27.93 -11.67
N ARG A 571 3.85 27.99 -13.00
CA ARG A 571 2.54 28.02 -13.68
C ARG A 571 1.91 26.64 -13.89
N ALA A 572 2.69 25.58 -13.82
CA ALA A 572 2.22 24.21 -14.00
C ALA A 572 1.78 23.58 -12.68
N MET A 573 2.50 23.88 -11.59
CA MET A 573 2.22 23.31 -10.27
C MET A 573 0.90 23.84 -9.67
N PRO A 574 0.04 22.99 -9.07
CA PRO A 574 -1.23 23.44 -8.50
C PRO A 574 -1.05 24.29 -7.23
N PRO A 575 -1.86 25.36 -7.04
CA PRO A 575 -1.77 26.25 -5.88
C PRO A 575 -2.36 25.66 -4.59
N ASP A 576 -3.19 24.62 -4.70
CA ASP A 576 -3.88 23.99 -3.56
C ASP A 576 -3.01 22.92 -2.86
N HIS A 577 -1.82 22.63 -3.41
CA HIS A 577 -0.83 21.70 -2.85
C HIS A 577 0.26 22.43 -2.06
N SER A 578 0.83 21.77 -1.05
CA SER A 578 1.92 22.35 -0.26
C SER A 578 3.20 22.57 -1.08
N ASP A 579 4.04 23.53 -0.68
CA ASP A 579 5.35 23.77 -1.30
C ASP A 579 6.19 22.48 -1.36
N ARG A 580 6.09 21.63 -0.33
CA ARG A 580 6.82 20.36 -0.27
C ARG A 580 6.28 19.35 -1.27
N TRP A 581 4.95 19.22 -1.41
CA TRP A 581 4.36 18.41 -2.48
C TRP A 581 4.75 18.93 -3.87
N ASN A 582 4.72 20.24 -4.06
CA ASN A 582 5.06 20.91 -5.32
C ASN A 582 6.56 20.81 -5.68
N SER A 583 7.43 20.55 -4.70
CA SER A 583 8.87 20.32 -4.94
C SER A 583 9.24 18.90 -5.37
N LEU A 584 8.36 17.91 -5.21
CA LEU A 584 8.72 16.50 -5.47
C LEU A 584 8.95 16.24 -6.96
N ASN A 585 10.02 15.52 -7.28
CA ASN A 585 10.28 15.03 -8.64
C ASN A 585 9.06 14.32 -9.26
N THR A 586 8.31 13.52 -8.49
CA THR A 586 7.12 12.83 -9.02
C THR A 586 5.97 13.78 -9.30
N SER A 587 5.72 14.77 -8.44
CA SER A 587 4.70 15.81 -8.67
C SER A 587 5.02 16.65 -9.91
N ILE A 588 6.29 17.05 -10.06
CA ILE A 588 6.77 17.81 -11.21
C ILE A 588 6.68 16.98 -12.50
N LEU A 589 6.94 15.66 -12.44
CA LEU A 589 6.75 14.76 -13.58
C LEU A 589 5.28 14.69 -14.01
N THR A 590 4.36 14.52 -13.05
CA THR A 590 2.92 14.36 -13.29
C THR A 590 2.24 15.67 -13.72
N GLU A 591 2.57 16.83 -13.13
CA GLU A 591 1.89 18.11 -13.36
C GLU A 591 2.57 19.02 -14.40
N PHE A 592 3.89 18.89 -14.60
CA PHE A 592 4.65 19.73 -15.53
C PHE A 592 5.18 18.95 -16.73
N VAL A 593 6.02 17.93 -16.52
CA VAL A 593 6.75 17.29 -17.63
C VAL A 593 5.81 16.51 -18.55
N LEU A 594 5.00 15.59 -18.04
CA LEU A 594 4.06 14.82 -18.85
C LEU A 594 3.05 15.75 -19.60
N PRO A 595 2.25 16.60 -18.93
CA PRO A 595 1.17 17.34 -19.59
C PRO A 595 1.60 18.63 -20.29
N LYS A 596 2.62 19.35 -19.81
CA LYS A 596 3.02 20.65 -20.41
C LYS A 596 4.18 20.52 -21.39
N VAL A 597 5.17 19.65 -21.11
CA VAL A 597 6.33 19.47 -22.00
C VAL A 597 6.05 18.45 -23.10
N TRP A 598 5.38 17.33 -22.79
CA TRP A 598 5.13 16.26 -23.77
C TRP A 598 3.68 16.18 -24.28
N GLY A 599 2.73 16.80 -23.59
CA GLY A 599 1.30 16.80 -23.98
C GLY A 599 0.57 15.48 -23.62
N MET A 600 1.06 14.77 -22.62
CA MET A 600 0.61 13.42 -22.23
C MET A 600 0.01 13.41 -20.81
N ARG A 601 -0.78 12.38 -20.50
CA ARG A 601 -1.36 12.15 -19.16
C ARG A 601 -0.57 11.07 -18.41
N ASP A 602 -0.52 11.16 -17.09
CA ASP A 602 -0.01 10.07 -16.23
C ASP A 602 -1.13 9.05 -15.96
N ASP A 603 -1.47 8.25 -16.97
CA ASP A 603 -2.44 7.15 -16.86
C ASP A 603 -1.82 5.79 -17.27
N GLU A 604 -2.51 4.67 -17.02
CA GLU A 604 -1.98 3.32 -17.28
C GLU A 604 -1.91 2.96 -18.78
N GLN A 605 -2.53 3.75 -19.65
CA GLN A 605 -2.50 3.54 -21.10
C GLN A 605 -1.28 4.24 -21.72
N ALA A 606 -1.03 5.49 -21.31
CA ALA A 606 0.06 6.32 -21.80
C ALA A 606 1.41 6.03 -21.12
N VAL A 607 1.41 5.60 -19.85
CA VAL A 607 2.64 5.46 -19.05
C VAL A 607 2.75 4.07 -18.44
N ARG A 608 3.83 3.36 -18.79
CA ARG A 608 4.20 2.08 -18.18
C ARG A 608 5.09 2.31 -16.97
N ILE A 609 4.94 1.45 -15.97
CA ILE A 609 5.64 1.53 -14.69
C ILE A 609 6.73 0.46 -14.62
N VAL A 610 7.92 0.84 -14.15
CA VAL A 610 9.01 -0.10 -13.83
C VAL A 610 9.57 0.25 -12.45
N HIS A 611 9.51 -0.71 -11.53
CA HIS A 611 10.05 -0.56 -10.18
C HIS A 611 11.57 -0.79 -10.21
N HIS A 612 12.35 0.18 -9.71
CA HIS A 612 13.80 0.17 -9.40
C HIS A 612 14.84 -0.30 -10.46
N ASP A 613 14.50 -1.17 -11.40
CA ASP A 613 15.40 -1.66 -12.46
C ASP A 613 15.45 -0.64 -13.61
N THR A 614 16.46 0.23 -13.53
CA THR A 614 16.76 1.23 -14.57
C THR A 614 17.01 0.59 -15.94
N ASP A 615 17.74 -0.53 -16.01
CA ASP A 615 17.99 -1.24 -17.26
C ASP A 615 16.72 -1.88 -17.83
N ALA A 616 15.81 -2.42 -17.00
CA ALA A 616 14.51 -2.90 -17.49
C ALA A 616 13.66 -1.77 -18.06
N ALA A 617 13.69 -0.59 -17.44
CA ALA A 617 13.00 0.59 -17.96
C ALA A 617 13.57 0.99 -19.33
N VAL A 618 14.89 1.07 -19.49
CA VAL A 618 15.54 1.38 -20.77
C VAL A 618 15.28 0.30 -21.82
N ARG A 619 15.43 -0.99 -21.46
CA ARG A 619 15.10 -2.12 -22.36
C ARG A 619 13.63 -2.07 -22.79
N LEU A 620 12.70 -1.68 -21.92
CA LEU A 620 11.27 -1.56 -22.24
C LEU A 620 11.00 -0.35 -23.15
N ALA A 621 11.65 0.79 -22.91
CA ALA A 621 11.57 1.97 -23.76
C ALA A 621 12.02 1.66 -25.19
N ILE A 622 13.21 1.08 -25.36
CA ILE A 622 13.73 0.65 -26.67
C ILE A 622 12.76 -0.31 -27.37
N ARG A 623 12.28 -1.36 -26.67
CA ARG A 623 11.30 -2.32 -27.23
C ARG A 623 9.96 -1.69 -27.63
N THR A 624 9.64 -0.49 -27.17
CA THR A 624 8.36 0.19 -27.42
C THR A 624 8.49 1.47 -28.24
N GLY A 625 9.67 1.72 -28.86
CA GLY A 625 9.95 2.94 -29.61
C GLY A 625 9.80 4.22 -28.76
N GLY A 626 10.03 4.09 -27.45
CA GLY A 626 9.66 5.06 -26.43
C GLY A 626 10.84 5.61 -25.64
N THR A 627 10.51 6.35 -24.58
CA THR A 627 11.48 6.97 -23.67
C THR A 627 11.29 6.45 -22.25
N ALA A 628 12.36 6.01 -21.60
CA ALA A 628 12.40 5.79 -20.16
C ALA A 628 12.70 7.13 -19.47
N VAL A 629 11.92 7.46 -18.44
CA VAL A 629 12.18 8.54 -17.50
C VAL A 629 12.62 7.89 -16.19
N LEU A 630 13.89 8.04 -15.87
CA LEU A 630 14.51 7.50 -14.66
C LEU A 630 14.55 8.62 -13.61
N LEU A 631 14.20 8.25 -12.38
CA LEU A 631 13.97 9.16 -11.26
C LEU A 631 14.90 8.80 -10.10
N LYS A 632 15.21 9.79 -9.27
CA LYS A 632 15.68 9.55 -7.91
C LYS A 632 14.55 8.95 -7.06
N PRO A 633 14.85 8.11 -6.06
CA PRO A 633 13.88 7.78 -5.03
C PRO A 633 13.53 9.04 -4.23
N LEU A 634 12.27 9.16 -3.79
CA LEU A 634 11.88 10.20 -2.84
C LEU A 634 12.56 9.97 -1.47
N ALA A 635 12.76 11.03 -0.68
CA ALA A 635 13.14 10.86 0.71
C ALA A 635 11.92 10.42 1.55
N VAL A 636 12.15 9.58 2.56
CA VAL A 636 11.09 9.10 3.47
C VAL A 636 10.43 10.28 4.21
N ASP A 637 11.23 11.26 4.63
CA ASP A 637 10.76 12.45 5.32
C ASP A 637 9.85 13.33 4.46
N ASP A 638 10.05 13.36 3.14
CA ASP A 638 9.16 14.07 2.21
C ASP A 638 7.79 13.40 2.16
N VAL A 639 7.77 12.08 1.99
CA VAL A 639 6.53 11.29 1.95
C VAL A 639 5.78 11.41 3.28
N LEU A 640 6.48 11.35 4.41
CA LEU A 640 5.90 11.49 5.74
C LEU A 640 5.34 12.90 5.97
N ALA A 641 6.08 13.96 5.62
CA ALA A 641 5.63 15.34 5.79
C ALA A 641 4.39 15.66 4.93
N VAL A 642 4.37 15.21 3.67
CA VAL A 642 3.21 15.34 2.77
C VAL A 642 2.00 14.60 3.33
N ALA A 643 2.17 13.35 3.78
CA ALA A 643 1.09 12.55 4.35
C ALA A 643 0.57 13.13 5.68
N ALA A 644 1.45 13.65 6.54
CA ALA A 644 1.09 14.34 7.78
C ALA A 644 0.32 15.65 7.53
N GLY A 645 0.62 16.35 6.43
CA GLY A 645 -0.18 17.47 5.91
C GLY A 645 -1.60 17.07 5.49
N GLY A 646 -1.81 15.78 5.20
CA GLY A 646 -3.08 15.18 4.77
C GLY A 646 -3.13 14.88 3.27
N GLU A 647 -2.09 15.24 2.53
CA GLU A 647 -1.96 15.10 1.08
C GLU A 647 -1.54 13.67 0.67
N ARG A 648 -1.57 13.38 -0.63
CA ARG A 648 -1.07 12.13 -1.23
C ARG A 648 0.00 12.47 -2.25
N VAL A 649 1.09 11.70 -2.28
CA VAL A 649 2.05 11.79 -3.38
C VAL A 649 1.41 11.23 -4.66
N PRO A 650 1.86 11.65 -5.86
CA PRO A 650 1.34 11.10 -7.12
C PRO A 650 1.40 9.58 -7.17
N ARG A 651 0.50 8.97 -7.96
CA ARG A 651 0.41 7.51 -8.10
C ARG A 651 1.79 6.88 -8.34
N LYS A 652 2.06 5.72 -7.72
CA LYS A 652 3.31 4.97 -7.96
C LYS A 652 4.55 5.86 -7.78
N SER A 653 4.58 6.65 -6.71
CA SER A 653 5.76 7.44 -6.33
C SER A 653 6.71 6.67 -5.42
N THR A 654 6.20 5.67 -4.70
CA THR A 654 6.95 5.00 -3.63
C THR A 654 7.01 3.49 -3.79
N SER A 655 8.17 2.92 -3.45
CA SER A 655 8.37 1.48 -3.37
C SER A 655 9.19 1.19 -2.11
N PHE A 656 8.50 1.12 -0.96
CA PHE A 656 9.13 0.80 0.32
C PHE A 656 9.49 -0.69 0.43
N GLY A 657 10.68 -0.97 0.93
CA GLY A 657 11.10 -2.31 1.34
C GLY A 657 12.09 -2.28 2.51
N PRO A 658 12.45 -3.45 3.07
CA PRO A 658 11.90 -4.76 2.74
C PRO A 658 10.44 -4.93 3.19
N LYS A 659 9.58 -5.46 2.32
CA LYS A 659 8.20 -5.80 2.68
C LYS A 659 8.16 -7.07 3.54
N PRO A 660 7.22 -7.18 4.51
CA PRO A 660 7.10 -8.37 5.34
C PRO A 660 6.78 -9.62 4.52
N ARG A 661 7.35 -10.75 4.94
CA ARG A 661 7.01 -12.06 4.37
C ARG A 661 5.68 -12.58 4.91
N THR A 662 4.83 -13.05 4.00
CA THR A 662 3.48 -13.52 4.32
C THR A 662 3.49 -14.95 4.87
N GLY A 663 2.63 -15.21 5.86
CA GLY A 663 2.34 -16.55 6.39
C GLY A 663 3.09 -16.95 7.66
N LEU A 664 3.97 -16.10 8.20
CA LEU A 664 4.69 -16.38 9.46
C LEU A 664 3.77 -16.30 10.69
N VAL A 665 2.79 -15.40 10.66
CA VAL A 665 1.66 -15.33 11.57
C VAL A 665 0.44 -14.74 10.84
N LEU A 666 -0.72 -15.34 11.05
CA LEU A 666 -2.00 -14.94 10.47
C LEU A 666 -2.98 -14.55 11.59
N ARG A 667 -3.95 -13.70 11.29
CA ARG A 667 -5.08 -13.38 12.18
C ARG A 667 -6.37 -13.88 11.54
N THR A 668 -7.20 -14.61 12.27
CA THR A 668 -8.46 -15.17 11.77
C THR A 668 -9.53 -15.13 12.85
N PHE A 669 -10.79 -14.95 12.44
CA PHE A 669 -11.98 -15.03 13.28
C PHE A 669 -12.71 -16.37 13.08
N ALA A 670 -12.13 -17.30 12.31
CA ALA A 670 -12.69 -18.63 12.07
C ALA A 670 -12.43 -19.63 13.23
N ILE A 671 -11.91 -19.14 14.37
CA ILE A 671 -11.56 -19.92 15.57
C ILE A 671 -12.49 -19.57 16.75
N ASP A 672 -13.28 -18.49 16.63
CA ASP A 672 -14.25 -18.00 17.62
C ASP A 672 -15.68 -18.50 17.30
#